data_AF-A0A1V4WHP7-F1
#
_entry.id   AF-A0A1V4WHP7-F1
#
_cell.length_a   1.000
_cell.length_b   1.000
_cell.length_c   1.000
_cell.angle_alpha   90.00
_cell.angle_beta   90.00
_cell.angle_gamma   90.00
#
_symmetry.space_group_name_H-M   'P 1'
#
loop_
_entity.id
_entity.type
_entity.pdbx_description
1 polymer ?
#
loop_
_entity_poly.entity_id
_entity_poly.type
_entity_poly.pdbx_seq_one_letter_code
_entity_poly.pdbx_strand_id
1 'polypeptide(L)'
;MSGILALSMEANKLMDVRMAKHVLVRTSTRIDSSDASATGGWVKNGAGNWFNPNYGFGLINAGKFVETVKSVLYVTNQTSYTTGTTNVNEKIGFFDNGANKGTSKEFTLTTVAFSTASSQRQPLEGVEVDLNFTHTNRGNLTATITSPYATTSRLFNSTKDLAADKQDAASVTNFNWTFLTNAFWGEDPLGGTANTSGKWTITMGDVVDDDVATWNSYKVTFLMGNIVISGSGTTTQTENIKARSISLLNADVTLVNPAGLDMEVSEKVEVSAGELNVNGSVKLARSTDDEDPEDGFFVLDGGIVSGTGTIDAPYGFYHLAGTIKPGNSIGTLTITGDYYQEPQAKLLIEVASPTSNDVLAITGDASLSGILQTSWQGGATPAIGTKFGAFLTAAGGVTGRFTSLLTNITPTVVFKPKYDIPNQVYLVVERDYMNEVLRACLTSNQAAVGAMLSSVAGSAVGDLNTVLAAIDAIPSYGQVAGIYDQIAPRGTEAVFSMSISSAIFQAGNVTDRLGDTRRGVHGASLDGSYLRNSDFIREGRNKPVLLAYSGSDLTGMLPSKTDEKWGVFVKGNAISGRQKDTPDQMGYDFTSAGVTAGADYRFTANMAAGLMVGYTGSRANVDDFGSKVKMDSYTVGAYGTWYSRGVFIDGQFSYGWSDYRNTRRIVFPGIDRTATSSPGGRQLTLYGGTGYELAANRWMMVPTLSLQYARVGIDSYTESGAGALNLNVDSQDTESLQGYIGGRLYYTWDTGRSSVMPGIHASYGHEFLRGSQSITSRLAQGSSPFSIETQSPDRNFFLCGAGVSMFLMNGASFHLGYNAQITTDKYIAHGIKGIARLSF
;
A
#
# COMPACT_ATOMS: atom_id res chain seq x y z
N MET A 1 -26.75 36.76 3.38
CA MET A 1 -27.47 35.54 3.79
C MET A 1 -27.31 34.44 2.76
N SER A 2 -27.73 34.65 1.50
CA SER A 2 -27.64 33.64 0.43
C SER A 2 -26.27 32.96 0.29
N GLY A 3 -25.17 33.73 0.31
CA GLY A 3 -23.82 33.16 0.26
C GLY A 3 -23.45 32.26 1.45
N ILE A 4 -23.94 32.58 2.66
CA ILE A 4 -23.70 31.75 3.86
C ILE A 4 -24.48 30.43 3.74
N LEU A 5 -25.73 30.49 3.26
CA LEU A 5 -26.55 29.30 3.03
C LEU A 5 -25.94 28.40 1.94
N ALA A 6 -25.44 28.98 0.85
CA ALA A 6 -24.77 28.23 -0.21
C ALA A 6 -23.52 27.48 0.30
N LEU A 7 -22.64 28.17 1.05
CA LEU A 7 -21.48 27.53 1.69
C LEU A 7 -21.88 26.41 2.66
N SER A 8 -23.03 26.54 3.30
CA SER A 8 -23.53 25.53 4.24
C SER A 8 -24.14 24.32 3.54
N MET A 9 -24.81 24.51 2.41
CA MET A 9 -25.25 23.39 1.54
C MET A 9 -24.05 22.65 0.93
N GLU A 10 -22.97 23.36 0.61
CA GLU A 10 -21.73 22.70 0.19
C GLU A 10 -21.14 21.85 1.32
N ALA A 11 -21.22 22.33 2.56
CA ALA A 11 -20.72 21.63 3.74
C ALA A 11 -21.62 20.46 4.19
N ASN A 12 -22.94 20.56 4.00
CA ASN A 12 -23.92 19.50 4.20
C ASN A 12 -25.01 19.61 3.13
N LYS A 13 -24.96 18.73 2.13
CA LYS A 13 -25.86 18.76 0.96
C LYS A 13 -27.31 18.51 1.32
N LEU A 14 -27.58 17.91 2.49
CA LEU A 14 -28.93 17.62 2.99
C LEU A 14 -29.51 18.75 3.85
N MET A 15 -28.87 19.92 3.91
CA MET A 15 -29.37 21.06 4.66
C MET A 15 -30.64 21.64 4.02
N ASP A 16 -31.76 21.48 4.70
CA ASP A 16 -33.02 22.13 4.34
C ASP A 16 -33.24 23.47 5.09
N VAL A 17 -34.36 24.13 4.80
CA VAL A 17 -34.72 25.41 5.44
C VAL A 17 -34.93 25.26 6.94
N ARG A 18 -35.42 24.11 7.43
CA ARG A 18 -35.66 23.89 8.87
C ARG A 18 -34.35 23.71 9.62
N MET A 19 -33.41 22.94 9.09
CA MET A 19 -32.04 22.82 9.59
C MET A 19 -31.38 24.19 9.66
N ALA A 20 -31.46 24.98 8.59
CA ALA A 20 -30.91 26.32 8.58
C ALA A 20 -31.49 27.21 9.70
N LYS A 21 -32.82 27.21 9.90
CA LYS A 21 -33.45 27.99 10.98
C LYS A 21 -32.97 27.55 12.37
N HIS A 22 -32.91 26.24 12.64
CA HIS A 22 -32.41 25.70 13.90
C HIS A 22 -30.97 26.14 14.20
N VAL A 23 -30.10 26.06 13.19
CA VAL A 23 -28.70 26.47 13.38
C VAL A 23 -28.59 27.99 13.54
N LEU A 24 -29.35 28.78 12.76
CA LEU A 24 -29.36 30.25 12.88
C LEU A 24 -29.72 30.71 14.29
N VAL A 25 -30.72 30.10 14.93
CA VAL A 25 -31.12 30.42 16.31
C VAL A 25 -29.97 30.22 17.29
N ARG A 26 -29.14 29.20 17.08
CA ARG A 26 -28.06 28.78 17.99
C ARG A 26 -26.75 29.51 17.76
N THR A 27 -26.46 29.92 16.52
CA THR A 27 -25.16 30.47 16.14
C THR A 27 -25.15 31.98 15.97
N SER A 28 -26.32 32.62 15.88
CA SER A 28 -26.41 34.07 15.73
C SER A 28 -25.85 34.81 16.94
N THR A 29 -25.24 35.97 16.69
CA THR A 29 -24.61 36.81 17.71
C THR A 29 -25.52 37.97 18.04
N ARG A 30 -25.77 38.18 19.33
CA ARG A 30 -26.54 39.33 19.83
C ARG A 30 -25.82 40.64 19.46
N ILE A 31 -26.51 41.52 18.76
CA ILE A 31 -26.05 42.87 18.41
C ILE A 31 -26.93 43.90 19.12
N ASP A 32 -26.40 45.11 19.33
CA ASP A 32 -27.07 46.17 20.09
C ASP A 32 -27.72 45.63 21.38
N SER A 33 -26.90 45.07 22.27
CA SER A 33 -27.38 44.34 23.44
C SER A 33 -28.14 45.20 24.45
N SER A 34 -28.10 46.53 24.30
CA SER A 34 -28.77 47.52 25.13
C SER A 34 -30.04 48.09 24.50
N ASP A 35 -30.49 47.59 23.34
CA ASP A 35 -31.72 48.05 22.70
C ASP A 35 -32.91 47.99 23.68
N ALA A 36 -33.39 49.17 24.04
CA ALA A 36 -34.57 49.41 24.87
C ALA A 36 -35.60 50.26 24.11
N SER A 37 -35.55 50.25 22.78
CA SER A 37 -36.52 50.96 21.95
C SER A 37 -37.93 50.43 22.18
N ALA A 38 -38.94 51.29 22.02
CA ALA A 38 -40.34 50.90 22.18
C ALA A 38 -40.77 49.78 21.21
N THR A 39 -40.09 49.67 20.06
CA THR A 39 -40.30 48.63 19.06
C THR A 39 -39.33 47.45 19.22
N GLY A 40 -38.36 47.50 20.13
CA GLY A 40 -37.33 46.48 20.32
C GLY A 40 -37.28 45.93 21.74
N GLY A 41 -36.13 45.37 22.10
CA GLY A 41 -35.89 44.75 23.41
C GLY A 41 -35.49 43.28 23.31
N TRP A 42 -34.32 42.95 23.83
CA TRP A 42 -33.84 41.57 23.92
C TRP A 42 -34.55 40.81 25.03
N VAL A 43 -35.24 39.73 24.67
CA VAL A 43 -35.86 38.78 25.60
C VAL A 43 -35.12 37.45 25.49
N LYS A 44 -34.74 36.88 26.64
CA LYS A 44 -34.24 35.50 26.70
C LYS A 44 -35.43 34.59 26.95
N ASN A 45 -35.68 33.68 26.02
CA ASN A 45 -36.80 32.76 26.10
C ASN A 45 -36.51 31.59 27.07
N GLY A 46 -37.52 30.75 27.32
CA GLY A 46 -37.45 29.60 28.24
C GLY A 46 -36.45 28.52 27.83
N ALA A 47 -36.06 28.47 26.55
CA ALA A 47 -35.01 27.59 26.03
C ALA A 47 -33.61 28.21 26.10
N GLY A 48 -33.52 29.45 26.59
CA GLY A 48 -32.28 30.21 26.74
C GLY A 48 -31.84 30.96 25.48
N ASN A 49 -32.65 31.00 24.43
CA ASN A 49 -32.36 31.72 23.19
C ASN A 49 -32.73 33.20 23.33
N TRP A 50 -31.88 34.09 22.80
CA TRP A 50 -32.15 35.52 22.77
C TRP A 50 -32.93 35.91 21.52
N PHE A 51 -34.00 36.65 21.69
CA PHE A 51 -34.83 37.16 20.60
C PHE A 51 -35.10 38.65 20.79
N ASN A 52 -35.10 39.41 19.71
CA ASN A 52 -35.50 40.82 19.66
C ASN A 52 -36.41 41.04 18.44
N PRO A 53 -37.56 41.72 18.57
CA PRO A 53 -38.45 41.99 17.44
C PRO A 53 -37.81 42.70 16.23
N ASN A 54 -36.78 43.54 16.47
CA ASN A 54 -36.06 44.27 15.41
C ASN A 54 -34.94 43.44 14.78
N TYR A 55 -34.28 42.58 15.57
CA TYR A 55 -33.05 41.87 15.15
C TYR A 55 -33.22 40.34 15.03
N GLY A 56 -34.40 39.80 15.33
CA GLY A 56 -34.63 38.37 15.45
C GLY A 56 -33.69 37.74 16.49
N PHE A 57 -32.97 36.69 16.10
CA PHE A 57 -31.93 36.04 16.93
C PHE A 57 -30.57 36.76 16.88
N GLY A 58 -30.43 37.82 16.09
CA GLY A 58 -29.22 38.62 15.97
C GLY A 58 -28.50 38.47 14.63
N LEU A 59 -27.23 38.88 14.61
CA LEU A 59 -26.40 38.85 13.41
C LEU A 59 -25.87 37.44 13.15
N ILE A 60 -26.04 36.94 11.91
CA ILE A 60 -25.58 35.61 11.51
C ILE A 60 -24.05 35.52 11.62
N ASN A 61 -23.56 34.56 12.41
CA ASN A 61 -22.14 34.20 12.44
C ASN A 61 -21.86 33.11 11.39
N ALA A 62 -21.31 33.50 10.23
CA ALA A 62 -21.11 32.60 9.10
C ALA A 62 -20.25 31.38 9.43
N GLY A 63 -19.13 31.56 10.13
CA GLY A 63 -18.21 30.47 10.49
C GLY A 63 -18.87 29.45 11.42
N LYS A 64 -19.45 29.92 12.53
CA LYS A 64 -20.16 29.05 13.48
C LYS A 64 -21.36 28.35 12.83
N PHE A 65 -22.07 29.03 11.94
CA PHE A 65 -23.19 28.46 11.21
C PHE A 65 -22.76 27.26 10.35
N VAL A 66 -21.75 27.44 9.49
CA VAL A 66 -21.23 26.37 8.62
C VAL A 66 -20.66 25.21 9.45
N GLU A 67 -19.87 25.50 10.48
CA GLU A 67 -19.30 24.45 11.37
C GLU A 67 -20.38 23.64 12.07
N THR A 68 -21.45 24.30 12.53
CA THR A 68 -22.55 23.63 13.20
C THR A 68 -23.37 22.79 12.23
N VAL A 69 -23.61 23.28 11.00
CA VAL A 69 -24.32 22.53 9.94
C VAL A 69 -23.64 21.19 9.62
N LYS A 70 -22.30 21.15 9.61
CA LYS A 70 -21.52 19.90 9.42
C LYS A 70 -21.73 18.88 10.55
N SER A 71 -22.15 19.35 11.71
CA SER A 71 -22.31 18.56 12.93
C SER A 71 -23.76 18.13 13.15
N VAL A 72 -24.70 18.55 12.29
CA VAL A 72 -26.10 18.16 12.38
C VAL A 72 -26.25 16.72 11.89
N LEU A 73 -26.80 15.86 12.76
CA LEU A 73 -27.15 14.49 12.39
C LEU A 73 -28.48 14.45 11.66
N TYR A 74 -29.50 15.10 12.23
CA TYR A 74 -30.82 15.19 11.63
C TYR A 74 -31.68 16.27 12.28
N VAL A 75 -32.75 16.66 11.59
CA VAL A 75 -33.89 17.41 12.14
C VAL A 75 -35.10 16.50 12.07
N THR A 76 -35.80 16.35 13.19
CA THR A 76 -37.02 15.54 13.24
C THR A 76 -38.11 16.15 12.34
N ASN A 77 -39.04 15.34 11.85
CA ASN A 77 -40.19 15.82 11.09
C ASN A 77 -41.00 16.82 11.92
N GLN A 78 -41.47 17.87 11.25
CA GLN A 78 -42.25 18.90 11.92
C GLN A 78 -43.58 18.30 12.37
N THR A 79 -43.93 18.51 13.63
CA THR A 79 -45.24 18.20 14.17
C THR A 79 -46.00 19.51 14.38
N SER A 80 -47.32 19.43 14.34
CA SER A 80 -48.16 20.59 14.63
C SER A 80 -49.33 20.23 15.55
N TYR A 81 -49.79 21.23 16.29
CA TYR A 81 -51.01 21.15 17.08
C TYR A 81 -51.77 22.48 16.98
N THR A 82 -53.08 22.43 16.77
CA THR A 82 -53.94 23.61 16.75
C THR A 82 -54.96 23.58 17.88
N THR A 83 -55.19 24.72 18.53
CA THR A 83 -56.18 24.85 19.62
C THR A 83 -57.63 24.78 19.12
N GLY A 84 -57.84 24.84 17.79
CA GLY A 84 -59.13 25.17 17.21
C GLY A 84 -59.48 26.66 17.42
N THR A 85 -60.57 27.10 16.77
CA THR A 85 -61.03 28.49 16.87
C THR A 85 -61.82 28.71 18.15
N THR A 86 -61.35 29.66 18.96
CA THR A 86 -62.03 30.13 20.17
C THR A 86 -62.73 31.45 19.87
N ASN A 87 -64.05 31.48 20.06
CA ASN A 87 -64.83 32.71 19.98
C ASN A 87 -64.63 33.55 21.25
N VAL A 88 -64.36 34.84 21.09
CA VAL A 88 -64.18 35.80 22.18
C VAL A 88 -65.38 36.73 22.25
N ASN A 89 -65.66 37.48 21.17
CA ASN A 89 -66.75 38.44 21.03
C ASN A 89 -66.81 39.49 22.17
N GLU A 90 -65.66 40.03 22.56
CA GLU A 90 -65.55 41.02 23.65
C GLU A 90 -64.88 42.32 23.16
N LYS A 91 -65.13 43.44 23.86
CA LYS A 91 -64.44 44.71 23.60
C LYS A 91 -62.93 44.51 23.82
N ILE A 92 -62.10 45.05 22.93
CA ILE A 92 -60.65 45.15 23.18
C ILE A 92 -60.43 46.31 24.16
N GLY A 93 -59.85 46.01 25.32
CA GLY A 93 -59.65 46.98 26.39
C GLY A 93 -58.51 47.95 26.11
N PHE A 94 -58.57 49.10 26.78
CA PHE A 94 -57.51 50.10 26.74
C PHE A 94 -56.18 49.58 27.30
N PHE A 95 -55.08 49.98 26.67
CA PHE A 95 -53.71 49.61 27.02
C PHE A 95 -52.81 50.85 27.10
N ASP A 96 -52.24 51.10 28.28
CA ASP A 96 -51.39 52.26 28.55
C ASP A 96 -49.95 51.89 28.94
N ASN A 97 -49.55 50.63 28.72
CA ASN A 97 -48.28 50.06 29.18
C ASN A 97 -48.05 50.20 30.72
N GLY A 98 -49.09 50.57 31.48
CA GLY A 98 -49.10 50.91 32.89
C GLY A 98 -50.11 50.05 33.66
N ALA A 99 -51.17 50.65 34.21
CA ALA A 99 -52.18 49.93 34.99
C ALA A 99 -53.17 49.17 34.09
N ASN A 100 -53.43 49.66 32.88
CA ASN A 100 -54.38 49.07 31.94
C ASN A 100 -53.66 48.13 30.97
N LYS A 101 -54.05 46.86 30.98
CA LYS A 101 -53.35 45.79 30.25
C LYS A 101 -54.11 45.26 29.02
N GLY A 102 -55.19 45.92 28.60
CA GLY A 102 -56.05 45.44 27.51
C GLY A 102 -56.91 44.23 27.90
N THR A 103 -57.37 43.48 26.89
CA THR A 103 -58.16 42.25 27.05
C THR A 103 -57.28 41.03 26.90
N SER A 104 -57.22 40.18 27.94
CA SER A 104 -56.45 38.93 27.94
C SER A 104 -57.34 37.69 27.89
N LYS A 105 -56.87 36.66 27.18
CA LYS A 105 -57.47 35.32 27.16
C LYS A 105 -56.41 34.28 27.46
N GLU A 106 -56.76 33.34 28.32
CA GLU A 106 -55.88 32.24 28.70
C GLU A 106 -56.42 30.92 28.13
N PHE A 107 -55.51 30.06 27.69
CA PHE A 107 -55.81 28.67 27.37
C PHE A 107 -54.70 27.77 27.89
N THR A 108 -55.05 26.53 28.21
CA THR A 108 -54.12 25.57 28.81
C THR A 108 -53.93 24.39 27.87
N LEU A 109 -52.69 24.13 27.50
CA LEU A 109 -52.31 22.90 26.82
C LEU A 109 -52.06 21.81 27.87
N THR A 110 -52.38 20.57 27.54
CA THR A 110 -52.09 19.39 28.38
C THR A 110 -51.39 18.33 27.54
N THR A 111 -50.83 17.30 28.18
CA THR A 111 -50.24 16.15 27.45
C THR A 111 -51.21 15.46 26.50
N VAL A 112 -52.52 15.53 26.76
CA VAL A 112 -53.56 15.00 25.86
C VAL A 112 -53.55 15.69 24.50
N ALA A 113 -53.18 16.97 24.43
CA ALA A 113 -53.04 17.73 23.18
C ALA A 113 -52.01 17.10 22.22
N PHE A 114 -51.07 16.28 22.75
CA PHE A 114 -50.00 15.64 21.99
C PHE A 114 -50.09 14.11 22.01
N SER A 115 -51.24 13.55 22.40
CA SER A 115 -51.37 12.11 22.72
C SER A 115 -51.51 11.18 21.50
N THR A 116 -51.59 11.71 20.28
CA THR A 116 -51.77 10.86 19.08
C THR A 116 -50.48 10.09 18.71
N ALA A 117 -49.31 10.57 19.15
CA ALA A 117 -48.03 9.84 19.12
C ALA A 117 -47.08 10.40 20.19
N SER A 118 -46.29 9.56 20.86
CA SER A 118 -45.32 10.01 21.88
C SER A 118 -44.28 11.00 21.35
N SER A 119 -44.02 11.00 20.03
CA SER A 119 -43.11 11.91 19.33
C SER A 119 -43.74 13.24 18.89
N GLN A 120 -45.01 13.50 19.20
CA GLN A 120 -45.70 14.72 18.74
C GLN A 120 -45.26 15.97 19.51
N ARG A 121 -44.97 15.85 20.80
CA ARG A 121 -44.48 16.96 21.65
C ARG A 121 -42.98 17.12 21.47
N GLN A 122 -42.59 18.17 20.75
CA GLN A 122 -41.19 18.52 20.52
C GLN A 122 -40.97 20.00 20.85
N PRO A 123 -39.71 20.48 20.94
CA PRO A 123 -39.44 21.90 21.10
C PRO A 123 -40.09 22.75 20.01
N LEU A 124 -40.52 23.96 20.35
CA LEU A 124 -41.20 24.85 19.41
C LEU A 124 -40.24 25.34 18.30
N GLU A 125 -40.72 25.33 17.06
CA GLU A 125 -40.10 26.00 15.90
C GLU A 125 -40.87 27.27 15.52
N GLY A 126 -42.11 27.41 15.95
CA GLY A 126 -42.92 28.58 15.66
C GLY A 126 -44.28 28.51 16.33
N VAL A 127 -44.87 29.67 16.58
CA VAL A 127 -46.24 29.78 17.04
C VAL A 127 -46.98 30.71 16.10
N GLU A 128 -48.00 30.18 15.44
CA GLU A 128 -48.89 30.93 14.58
C GLU A 128 -50.14 31.31 15.38
N VAL A 129 -50.47 32.60 15.40
CA VAL A 129 -51.64 33.15 16.08
C VAL A 129 -52.55 33.78 15.05
N ASP A 130 -53.68 33.14 14.81
CA ASP A 130 -54.77 33.69 14.02
C ASP A 130 -55.62 34.61 14.90
N LEU A 131 -55.72 35.87 14.52
CA LEU A 131 -56.54 36.86 15.20
C LEU A 131 -57.66 37.33 14.27
N ASN A 132 -58.89 37.36 14.79
CA ASN A 132 -60.03 37.96 14.12
C ASN A 132 -60.60 39.11 14.97
N PHE A 133 -60.66 40.32 14.42
CA PHE A 133 -61.15 41.49 15.15
C PHE A 133 -61.75 42.57 14.24
N THR A 134 -62.49 43.48 14.89
CA THR A 134 -63.08 44.70 14.34
C THR A 134 -62.46 45.91 15.03
N HIS A 135 -62.11 46.94 14.26
CA HIS A 135 -61.54 48.19 14.77
C HIS A 135 -61.85 49.40 13.88
N THR A 136 -62.08 50.57 14.46
CA THR A 136 -62.24 51.84 13.73
C THR A 136 -60.92 52.38 13.18
N ASN A 137 -59.81 52.10 13.85
CA ASN A 137 -58.44 52.45 13.42
C ASN A 137 -57.43 51.37 13.83
N ARG A 138 -57.22 50.34 13.01
CA ARG A 138 -56.48 49.13 13.43
C ARG A 138 -55.03 49.42 13.85
N GLY A 139 -54.43 50.51 13.38
CA GLY A 139 -53.07 50.91 13.75
C GLY A 139 -52.91 51.34 15.20
N ASN A 140 -54.00 51.48 15.97
CA ASN A 140 -53.98 51.72 17.41
C ASN A 140 -53.84 50.42 18.23
N LEU A 141 -53.94 49.25 17.61
CA LEU A 141 -53.89 47.98 18.32
C LEU A 141 -52.46 47.50 18.57
N THR A 142 -52.31 46.80 19.69
CA THR A 142 -51.13 45.97 20.00
C THR A 142 -51.60 44.58 20.43
N ALA A 143 -50.82 43.56 20.12
CA ALA A 143 -51.11 42.20 20.57
C ALA A 143 -49.85 41.46 21.00
N THR A 144 -49.97 40.70 22.09
CA THR A 144 -48.90 39.86 22.63
C THR A 144 -49.41 38.46 22.92
N ILE A 145 -48.48 37.51 22.93
CA ILE A 145 -48.69 36.15 23.41
C ILE A 145 -47.59 35.81 24.41
N THR A 146 -47.95 35.15 25.50
CA THR A 146 -47.07 34.76 26.60
C THR A 146 -47.11 33.25 26.81
N SER A 147 -45.93 32.63 26.85
CA SER A 147 -45.75 31.19 27.06
C SER A 147 -45.73 30.81 28.55
N PRO A 148 -45.81 29.51 28.90
CA PRO A 148 -45.69 29.05 30.28
C PRO A 148 -44.36 29.42 30.96
N TYR A 149 -43.32 29.73 30.19
CA TYR A 149 -42.04 30.23 30.71
C TYR A 149 -42.03 31.72 31.04
N ALA A 150 -43.19 32.40 30.93
CA ALA A 150 -43.34 33.84 31.00
C ALA A 150 -42.61 34.62 29.89
N THR A 151 -42.08 33.93 28.87
CA THR A 151 -41.61 34.56 27.64
C THR A 151 -42.79 35.25 26.98
N THR A 152 -42.64 36.53 26.63
CA THR A 152 -43.69 37.29 25.92
C THR A 152 -43.18 37.71 24.56
N SER A 153 -43.97 37.43 23.53
CA SER A 153 -43.72 37.88 22.16
C SER A 153 -44.81 38.85 21.72
N ARG A 154 -44.41 39.93 21.06
CA ARG A 154 -45.33 40.88 20.45
C ARG A 154 -45.62 40.45 19.02
N LEU A 155 -46.90 40.25 18.69
CA LEU A 155 -47.37 39.83 17.37
C LEU A 155 -47.39 41.01 16.39
N PHE A 156 -47.86 42.16 16.84
CA PHE A 156 -47.77 43.43 16.14
C PHE A 156 -47.79 44.59 17.15
N ASN A 157 -47.23 45.73 16.75
CA ASN A 157 -47.16 46.94 17.56
C ASN A 157 -48.08 48.02 17.01
N SER A 158 -48.58 48.88 17.89
CA SER A 158 -49.29 50.08 17.49
C SER A 158 -48.39 50.99 16.64
N THR A 159 -48.99 51.63 15.64
CA THR A 159 -48.37 52.65 14.79
C THR A 159 -48.67 54.07 15.27
N LYS A 160 -49.43 54.21 16.37
CA LYS A 160 -49.89 55.50 16.89
C LYS A 160 -48.76 56.50 17.21
N ASP A 161 -47.59 55.99 17.57
CA ASP A 161 -46.40 56.78 17.91
C ASP A 161 -45.61 57.27 16.68
N LEU A 162 -45.94 56.78 15.47
CA LEU A 162 -45.31 57.23 14.23
C LEU A 162 -45.88 58.58 13.79
N ALA A 163 -45.19 59.27 12.88
CA ALA A 163 -45.72 60.47 12.23
C ALA A 163 -47.05 60.16 11.52
N ALA A 164 -47.96 61.14 11.44
CA ALA A 164 -49.34 60.93 10.97
C ALA A 164 -49.43 60.31 9.57
N ASP A 165 -48.47 60.61 8.68
CA ASP A 165 -48.35 60.06 7.33
C ASP A 165 -47.89 58.59 7.29
N LYS A 166 -47.47 58.03 8.43
CA LYS A 166 -46.97 56.66 8.60
C LYS A 166 -47.85 55.80 9.52
N GLN A 167 -48.95 56.33 10.05
CA GLN A 167 -49.88 55.57 10.87
C GLN A 167 -50.81 54.73 10.01
N ASP A 168 -51.13 53.51 10.45
CA ASP A 168 -52.15 52.68 9.80
C ASP A 168 -53.55 53.06 10.31
N ALA A 169 -54.19 54.00 9.63
CA ALA A 169 -55.51 54.52 10.01
C ALA A 169 -56.70 53.68 9.51
N ALA A 170 -56.49 52.46 9.00
CA ALA A 170 -57.55 51.69 8.35
C ALA A 170 -58.60 51.16 9.35
N SER A 171 -59.88 51.34 9.03
CA SER A 171 -60.98 50.66 9.72
C SER A 171 -61.19 49.25 9.15
N VAL A 172 -61.46 48.29 10.03
CA VAL A 172 -61.69 46.88 9.69
C VAL A 172 -62.88 46.32 10.45
N THR A 173 -63.72 45.52 9.78
CA THR A 173 -64.92 44.91 10.38
C THR A 173 -64.86 43.39 10.48
N ASN A 174 -63.81 42.78 9.91
CA ASN A 174 -63.55 41.33 9.95
C ASN A 174 -62.08 41.07 9.58
N PHE A 175 -61.14 41.76 10.23
CA PHE A 175 -59.73 41.55 9.94
C PHE A 175 -59.33 40.16 10.41
N ASN A 176 -58.81 39.33 9.51
CA ASN A 176 -58.33 37.99 9.81
C ASN A 176 -56.90 37.83 9.27
N TRP A 177 -55.96 37.52 10.16
CA TRP A 177 -54.56 37.37 9.78
C TRP A 177 -53.84 36.39 10.71
N THR A 178 -52.93 35.62 10.14
CA THR A 178 -52.04 34.69 10.84
C THR A 178 -50.71 35.37 11.14
N PHE A 179 -50.38 35.52 12.43
CA PHE A 179 -49.09 36.06 12.85
C PHE A 179 -48.17 34.92 13.29
N LEU A 180 -47.03 34.74 12.62
CA LEU A 180 -45.99 33.80 13.05
C LEU A 180 -45.00 34.50 13.97
N THR A 181 -44.75 33.91 15.14
CA THR A 181 -43.65 34.30 16.01
C THR A 181 -42.69 33.13 16.28
N ASN A 182 -41.40 33.43 16.12
CA ASN A 182 -40.31 32.50 16.42
C ASN A 182 -39.69 32.78 17.79
N ALA A 183 -40.21 33.73 18.58
CA ALA A 183 -39.62 34.10 19.87
C ALA A 183 -39.54 32.93 20.86
N PHE A 184 -40.40 31.93 20.70
CA PHE A 184 -40.47 30.74 21.54
C PHE A 184 -39.60 29.58 21.04
N TRP A 185 -38.71 29.80 20.05
CA TRP A 185 -37.92 28.72 19.46
C TRP A 185 -37.14 27.92 20.52
N GLY A 186 -37.32 26.61 20.49
CA GLY A 186 -36.72 25.64 21.42
C GLY A 186 -37.47 25.47 22.74
N GLU A 187 -38.49 26.27 23.04
CA GLU A 187 -39.27 26.09 24.28
C GLU A 187 -40.12 24.83 24.21
N ASP A 188 -40.31 24.19 25.36
CA ASP A 188 -41.34 23.17 25.52
C ASP A 188 -42.72 23.83 25.69
N PRO A 189 -43.75 23.41 24.94
CA PRO A 189 -45.06 24.07 24.94
C PRO A 189 -45.82 24.01 26.26
N LEU A 190 -45.41 23.13 27.20
CA LEU A 190 -46.01 23.01 28.54
C LEU A 190 -45.14 23.63 29.65
N GLY A 191 -44.04 24.31 29.32
CA GLY A 191 -43.17 24.92 30.32
C GLY A 191 -42.15 23.95 30.94
N GLY A 192 -41.90 22.80 30.32
CA GLY A 192 -40.87 21.84 30.73
C GLY A 192 -41.28 20.41 30.50
N THR A 193 -40.33 19.55 30.12
CA THR A 193 -40.60 18.15 29.73
C THR A 193 -41.29 17.32 30.82
N ALA A 194 -41.07 17.64 32.10
CA ALA A 194 -41.74 17.00 33.23
C ALA A 194 -43.18 17.49 33.49
N ASN A 195 -43.58 18.62 32.91
CA ASN A 195 -44.91 19.20 33.13
C ASN A 195 -45.97 18.47 32.28
N THR A 196 -47.16 18.36 32.86
CA THR A 196 -48.34 17.76 32.21
C THR A 196 -49.32 18.80 31.66
N SER A 197 -49.13 20.08 31.99
CA SER A 197 -49.94 21.20 31.50
C SER A 197 -49.14 22.50 31.47
N GLY A 198 -49.46 23.39 30.53
CA GLY A 198 -48.87 24.73 30.44
C GLY A 198 -49.88 25.77 30.00
N LYS A 199 -49.86 26.92 30.68
CA LYS A 199 -50.77 28.04 30.44
C LYS A 199 -50.19 29.03 29.44
N TRP A 200 -50.96 29.36 28.43
CA TRP A 200 -50.67 30.39 27.44
C TRP A 200 -51.65 31.54 27.59
N THR A 201 -51.18 32.77 27.41
CA THR A 201 -52.00 33.98 27.52
C THR A 201 -51.83 34.81 26.25
N ILE A 202 -52.93 35.19 25.60
CA ILE A 202 -52.94 36.16 24.49
C ILE A 202 -53.59 37.44 25.01
N THR A 203 -52.97 38.58 24.71
CA THR A 203 -53.48 39.88 25.12
C THR A 203 -53.60 40.78 23.89
N MET A 204 -54.78 41.38 23.71
CA MET A 204 -55.00 42.46 22.75
C MET A 204 -55.28 43.76 23.51
N GLY A 205 -54.62 44.83 23.11
CA GLY A 205 -54.77 46.14 23.71
C GLY A 205 -55.02 47.21 22.66
N ASP A 206 -55.91 48.14 22.98
CA ASP A 206 -56.12 49.36 22.23
C ASP A 206 -55.41 50.53 22.93
N VAL A 207 -54.50 51.22 22.25
CA VAL A 207 -53.75 52.33 22.87
C VAL A 207 -54.54 53.64 22.90
N VAL A 208 -55.78 53.65 22.41
CA VAL A 208 -56.70 54.80 22.43
C VAL A 208 -58.08 54.35 22.94
N ASP A 209 -58.55 54.90 24.08
CA ASP A 209 -59.73 54.37 24.80
C ASP A 209 -61.09 54.56 24.08
N ASP A 210 -61.15 55.49 23.11
CA ASP A 210 -62.39 55.95 22.46
C ASP A 210 -62.79 55.15 21.19
N ASP A 211 -62.00 54.15 20.78
CA ASP A 211 -62.24 53.39 19.54
C ASP A 211 -63.27 52.25 19.71
N VAL A 212 -64.00 51.91 18.64
CA VAL A 212 -64.90 50.76 18.60
C VAL A 212 -64.09 49.53 18.20
N ALA A 213 -63.72 48.74 19.21
CA ALA A 213 -62.82 47.61 19.08
C ALA A 213 -63.48 46.32 19.60
N THR A 214 -63.58 45.27 18.78
CA THR A 214 -64.10 43.96 19.21
C THR A 214 -63.15 42.85 18.79
N TRP A 215 -62.72 42.03 19.75
CA TRP A 215 -61.98 40.80 19.48
C TRP A 215 -63.00 39.69 19.23
N ASN A 216 -63.11 39.24 18.00
CA ASN A 216 -64.13 38.27 17.58
C ASN A 216 -63.70 36.84 17.91
N SER A 217 -62.50 36.42 17.49
CA SER A 217 -61.98 35.07 17.75
C SER A 217 -60.45 34.98 17.67
N TYR A 218 -59.89 33.88 18.16
CA TYR A 218 -58.50 33.51 17.91
C TYR A 218 -58.31 32.01 17.72
N LYS A 219 -57.21 31.60 17.09
CA LYS A 219 -56.74 30.21 17.01
C LYS A 219 -55.22 30.22 17.09
N VAL A 220 -54.63 29.24 17.78
CA VAL A 220 -53.17 29.11 17.87
C VAL A 220 -52.74 27.78 17.28
N THR A 221 -51.73 27.82 16.42
CA THR A 221 -51.06 26.64 15.88
C THR A 221 -49.61 26.63 16.36
N PHE A 222 -49.21 25.54 17.00
CA PHE A 222 -47.86 25.29 17.48
C PHE A 222 -47.14 24.43 16.45
N LEU A 223 -46.03 24.91 15.91
CA LEU A 223 -45.13 24.17 15.04
C LEU A 223 -43.94 23.70 15.89
N MET A 224 -43.61 22.41 15.83
CA MET A 224 -42.67 21.77 16.74
C MET A 224 -41.69 20.87 15.97
N GLY A 225 -40.45 20.82 16.45
CA GLY A 225 -39.38 20.05 15.85
C GLY A 225 -38.09 20.14 16.66
N ASN A 226 -37.24 19.13 16.53
CA ASN A 226 -35.97 19.03 17.24
C ASN A 226 -34.82 18.86 16.26
N ILE A 227 -33.67 19.40 16.64
CA ILE A 227 -32.41 19.21 15.92
C ILE A 227 -31.45 18.40 16.79
N VAL A 228 -30.82 17.39 16.20
CA VAL A 228 -29.77 16.63 16.87
C VAL A 228 -28.44 16.97 16.23
N ILE A 229 -27.54 17.50 17.05
CA ILE A 229 -26.21 17.94 16.66
C ILE A 229 -25.23 17.10 17.47
N SER A 230 -24.27 16.47 16.80
CA SER A 230 -23.23 15.68 17.44
C SER A 230 -21.87 16.31 17.17
N GLY A 231 -21.11 16.55 18.24
CA GLY A 231 -19.74 17.04 18.15
C GLY A 231 -18.79 15.89 17.82
N SER A 232 -18.18 15.29 18.85
CA SER A 232 -17.42 14.04 18.77
C SER A 232 -17.98 13.04 19.78
N GLY A 233 -17.83 11.75 19.48
CA GLY A 233 -18.28 10.64 20.33
C GLY A 233 -19.61 10.02 19.89
N THR A 234 -20.25 9.32 20.82
CA THR A 234 -21.43 8.50 20.55
C THR A 234 -22.73 9.22 20.89
N THR A 235 -23.65 9.28 19.93
CA THR A 235 -25.04 9.73 20.09
C THR A 235 -25.96 8.53 19.97
N THR A 236 -26.65 8.18 21.06
CA THR A 236 -27.56 7.02 21.09
C THR A 236 -29.00 7.48 21.05
N GLN A 237 -29.77 6.96 20.10
CA GLN A 237 -31.22 7.19 20.01
C GLN A 237 -31.93 6.62 21.25
N THR A 238 -32.90 7.37 21.79
CA THR A 238 -33.68 6.98 22.98
C THR A 238 -35.16 6.72 22.70
N GLU A 239 -35.66 7.10 21.52
CA GLU A 239 -37.06 7.00 21.10
C GLU A 239 -37.14 6.87 19.58
N ASN A 240 -38.28 6.45 19.03
CA ASN A 240 -38.46 6.37 17.57
C ASN A 240 -38.28 7.76 16.92
N ILE A 241 -37.47 7.82 15.87
CA ILE A 241 -37.16 9.05 15.15
C ILE A 241 -37.92 9.04 13.84
N LYS A 242 -38.53 10.18 13.51
CA LYS A 242 -38.91 10.52 12.13
C LYS A 242 -38.12 11.75 11.72
N ALA A 243 -37.37 11.66 10.64
CA ALA A 243 -36.57 12.77 10.12
C ALA A 243 -36.71 12.87 8.61
N ARG A 244 -36.39 14.05 8.07
CA ARG A 244 -36.36 14.24 6.62
C ARG A 244 -35.13 13.57 6.03
N SER A 245 -33.97 13.86 6.63
CA SER A 245 -32.67 13.33 6.23
C SER A 245 -31.81 13.01 7.45
N ILE A 246 -30.83 12.13 7.27
CA ILE A 246 -29.76 11.86 8.23
C ILE A 246 -28.42 12.03 7.52
N SER A 247 -27.52 12.83 8.10
CA SER A 247 -26.17 13.07 7.57
C SER A 247 -25.10 12.80 8.62
N LEU A 248 -24.15 11.92 8.31
CA LEU A 248 -22.93 11.72 9.11
C LEU A 248 -21.71 12.17 8.30
N LEU A 249 -21.14 13.31 8.69
CA LEU A 249 -20.06 13.99 7.96
C LEU A 249 -18.76 14.13 8.77
N ASN A 250 -18.75 13.69 10.04
CA ASN A 250 -17.59 13.75 10.92
C ASN A 250 -17.10 12.34 11.28
N ALA A 251 -15.80 12.10 11.11
CA ALA A 251 -15.17 10.80 11.37
C ALA A 251 -15.22 10.37 12.83
N ASP A 252 -15.31 11.32 13.76
CA ASP A 252 -15.29 11.04 15.21
C ASP A 252 -16.68 10.81 15.81
N VAL A 253 -17.73 10.71 14.98
CA VAL A 253 -19.12 10.58 15.43
C VAL A 253 -19.64 9.17 15.21
N THR A 254 -20.28 8.61 16.23
CA THR A 254 -21.08 7.38 16.12
C THR A 254 -22.54 7.68 16.44
N LEU A 255 -23.45 7.45 15.49
CA LEU A 255 -24.89 7.45 15.73
C LEU A 255 -25.36 6.01 15.94
N VAL A 256 -25.92 5.72 17.12
CA VAL A 256 -26.43 4.39 17.47
C VAL A 256 -27.95 4.39 17.41
N ASN A 257 -28.50 3.48 16.62
CA ASN A 257 -29.89 3.05 16.62
C ASN A 257 -30.00 1.75 17.43
N PRO A 258 -30.46 1.77 18.70
CA PRO A 258 -30.61 0.57 19.52
C PRO A 258 -31.68 -0.39 19.00
N ALA A 259 -31.59 -1.65 19.43
CA ALA A 259 -32.62 -2.64 19.15
C ALA A 259 -34.00 -2.19 19.67
N GLY A 260 -35.03 -2.44 18.86
CA GLY A 260 -36.42 -2.07 19.17
C GLY A 260 -36.81 -0.62 18.86
N LEU A 261 -35.89 0.20 18.34
CA LEU A 261 -36.18 1.57 17.91
C LEU A 261 -36.10 1.71 16.39
N ASP A 262 -37.00 2.53 15.86
CA ASP A 262 -37.10 2.84 14.43
C ASP A 262 -36.53 4.24 14.14
N MET A 263 -35.77 4.37 13.06
CA MET A 263 -35.43 5.63 12.38
C MET A 263 -36.13 5.66 11.02
N GLU A 264 -37.21 6.42 10.90
CA GLU A 264 -37.91 6.63 9.64
C GLU A 264 -37.37 7.91 8.98
N VAL A 265 -36.86 7.77 7.75
CA VAL A 265 -36.24 8.87 6.99
C VAL A 265 -36.97 9.02 5.66
N SER A 266 -37.48 10.21 5.37
CA SER A 266 -38.33 10.40 4.19
C SER A 266 -37.56 10.70 2.90
N GLU A 267 -36.35 11.25 2.99
CA GLU A 267 -35.52 11.58 1.82
C GLU A 267 -34.27 10.73 1.78
N LYS A 268 -33.24 11.08 2.53
CA LYS A 268 -31.90 10.51 2.30
C LYS A 268 -31.15 10.24 3.59
N VAL A 269 -30.47 9.10 3.62
CA VAL A 269 -29.45 8.79 4.64
C VAL A 269 -28.10 8.81 3.95
N GLU A 270 -27.21 9.70 4.40
CA GLU A 270 -25.86 9.82 3.87
C GLU A 270 -24.82 9.63 4.99
N VAL A 271 -23.96 8.63 4.82
CA VAL A 271 -22.88 8.29 5.74
C VAL A 271 -21.55 8.50 5.02
N SER A 272 -21.08 9.74 4.97
CA SER A 272 -19.80 10.09 4.31
C SER A 272 -18.59 9.95 5.25
N ALA A 273 -18.82 10.02 6.57
CA ALA A 273 -17.82 9.76 7.59
C ALA A 273 -18.48 9.25 8.88
N GLY A 274 -17.68 8.89 9.88
CA GLY A 274 -18.19 8.42 11.17
C GLY A 274 -18.79 7.02 11.08
N GLU A 275 -19.63 6.66 12.04
CA GLU A 275 -20.28 5.35 12.13
C GLU A 275 -21.78 5.47 12.40
N LEU A 276 -22.61 4.84 11.55
CA LEU A 276 -24.01 4.56 11.83
C LEU A 276 -24.13 3.10 12.29
N ASN A 277 -24.36 2.89 13.59
CA ASN A 277 -24.56 1.57 14.17
C ASN A 277 -26.06 1.26 14.27
N VAL A 278 -26.53 0.31 13.45
CA VAL A 278 -27.93 -0.07 13.27
C VAL A 278 -28.20 -1.40 13.98
N ASN A 279 -28.84 -1.37 15.15
CA ASN A 279 -29.32 -2.56 15.86
C ASN A 279 -30.85 -2.67 15.87
N GLY A 280 -31.56 -1.58 15.61
CA GLY A 280 -33.02 -1.54 15.42
C GLY A 280 -33.37 -1.57 13.94
N SER A 281 -34.19 -0.61 13.49
CA SER A 281 -34.55 -0.46 12.09
C SER A 281 -34.32 0.95 11.57
N VAL A 282 -33.70 1.08 10.40
CA VAL A 282 -33.67 2.32 9.61
C VAL A 282 -34.59 2.10 8.41
N LYS A 283 -35.60 2.95 8.21
CA LYS A 283 -36.61 2.81 7.16
C LYS A 283 -36.63 4.03 6.26
N LEU A 284 -36.39 3.83 4.96
CA LEU A 284 -36.51 4.88 3.97
C LEU A 284 -37.95 4.93 3.43
N ALA A 285 -38.71 5.92 3.91
CA ALA A 285 -40.13 6.09 3.65
C ALA A 285 -40.37 7.31 2.75
N ARG A 286 -39.96 7.20 1.48
CA ARG A 286 -40.16 8.22 0.45
C ARG A 286 -41.62 8.66 0.36
N SER A 287 -41.86 9.97 0.24
CA SER A 287 -43.20 10.51 -0.03
C SER A 287 -43.69 10.08 -1.41
N THR A 288 -45.00 9.82 -1.58
CA THR A 288 -45.59 9.50 -2.88
C THR A 288 -45.58 10.69 -3.86
N ASP A 289 -45.44 11.90 -3.32
CA ASP A 289 -45.54 13.16 -4.06
C ASP A 289 -44.15 13.72 -4.43
N ASP A 290 -43.12 12.89 -4.33
CA ASP A 290 -41.72 13.31 -4.45
C ASP A 290 -41.21 13.26 -5.90
N GLU A 291 -40.72 14.39 -6.41
CA GLU A 291 -40.19 14.52 -7.77
C GLU A 291 -38.68 14.29 -7.87
N ASP A 292 -37.94 14.23 -6.76
CA ASP A 292 -36.50 13.95 -6.82
C ASP A 292 -36.25 12.43 -6.99
N PRO A 293 -35.55 12.00 -8.05
CA PRO A 293 -35.22 10.59 -8.24
C PRO A 293 -34.23 10.06 -7.19
N GLU A 294 -33.47 10.91 -6.51
CA GLU A 294 -32.51 10.50 -5.48
C GLU A 294 -33.13 10.34 -4.08
N ASP A 295 -34.38 10.75 -3.89
CA ASP A 295 -35.08 10.58 -2.63
C ASP A 295 -35.50 9.13 -2.40
N GLY A 296 -35.22 8.65 -1.19
CA GLY A 296 -35.39 7.27 -0.74
C GLY A 296 -34.12 6.42 -0.79
N PHE A 297 -32.95 6.98 -1.14
CA PHE A 297 -31.68 6.25 -1.18
C PHE A 297 -30.93 6.21 0.15
N PHE A 298 -30.28 5.07 0.40
CA PHE A 298 -29.24 4.96 1.42
C PHE A 298 -27.88 5.09 0.74
N VAL A 299 -27.06 6.06 1.14
CA VAL A 299 -25.72 6.30 0.57
C VAL A 299 -24.66 6.15 1.65
N LEU A 300 -23.73 5.23 1.43
CA LEU A 300 -22.50 5.06 2.20
C LEU A 300 -21.31 5.45 1.32
N ASP A 301 -20.67 6.58 1.64
CA ASP A 301 -19.60 7.19 0.83
C ASP A 301 -18.42 7.64 1.71
N GLY A 302 -17.89 6.70 2.49
CA GLY A 302 -16.63 6.89 3.24
C GLY A 302 -16.71 6.53 4.73
N GLY A 303 -17.88 6.59 5.35
CA GLY A 303 -18.07 6.23 6.77
C GLY A 303 -18.18 4.73 7.02
N ILE A 304 -18.79 4.37 8.14
CA ILE A 304 -19.01 2.99 8.58
C ILE A 304 -20.51 2.77 8.81
N VAL A 305 -21.05 1.68 8.29
CA VAL A 305 -22.35 1.15 8.72
C VAL A 305 -22.11 -0.18 9.44
N SER A 306 -22.63 -0.31 10.65
CA SER A 306 -22.43 -1.49 11.50
C SER A 306 -23.72 -1.94 12.19
N GLY A 307 -23.67 -3.04 12.93
CA GLY A 307 -24.75 -3.48 13.80
C GLY A 307 -25.53 -4.70 13.29
N THR A 308 -26.59 -5.05 14.00
CA THR A 308 -27.35 -6.32 13.83
C THR A 308 -28.79 -6.12 13.32
N GLY A 309 -29.14 -4.89 12.96
CA GLY A 309 -30.50 -4.48 12.66
C GLY A 309 -30.92 -4.66 11.21
N THR A 310 -31.95 -3.91 10.82
CA THR A 310 -32.50 -3.91 9.46
C THR A 310 -32.45 -2.50 8.86
N ILE A 311 -31.90 -2.37 7.67
CA ILE A 311 -31.94 -1.17 6.84
C ILE A 311 -32.92 -1.44 5.70
N ASP A 312 -34.11 -0.85 5.79
CA ASP A 312 -35.13 -0.91 4.77
C ASP A 312 -34.91 0.21 3.75
N ALA A 313 -34.23 -0.14 2.65
CA ALA A 313 -33.82 0.72 1.56
C ALA A 313 -34.45 0.23 0.24
N PRO A 314 -35.79 0.32 0.09
CA PRO A 314 -36.51 -0.25 -1.06
C PRO A 314 -36.12 0.36 -2.41
N TYR A 315 -35.52 1.55 -2.41
CA TYR A 315 -35.02 2.22 -3.61
C TYR A 315 -33.52 1.98 -3.86
N GLY A 316 -32.85 1.21 -3.01
CA GLY A 316 -31.46 0.81 -3.16
C GLY A 316 -30.53 1.32 -2.05
N PHE A 317 -29.57 0.45 -1.70
CA PHE A 317 -28.43 0.75 -0.85
C PHE A 317 -27.18 0.93 -1.72
N TYR A 318 -26.65 2.15 -1.76
CA TYR A 318 -25.47 2.53 -2.54
C TYR A 318 -24.23 2.61 -1.64
N HIS A 319 -23.40 1.57 -1.69
CA HIS A 319 -22.12 1.50 -1.01
C HIS A 319 -21.01 1.94 -1.97
N LEU A 320 -20.79 3.25 -2.02
CA LEU A 320 -19.84 3.90 -2.93
C LEU A 320 -18.40 3.81 -2.41
N ALA A 321 -18.23 4.09 -1.12
CA ALA A 321 -16.97 4.01 -0.39
C ALA A 321 -17.24 3.79 1.11
N GLY A 322 -16.20 3.54 1.90
CA GLY A 322 -16.37 3.29 3.34
C GLY A 322 -16.46 1.80 3.66
N THR A 323 -17.03 1.46 4.82
CA THR A 323 -17.06 0.07 5.31
C THR A 323 -18.41 -0.35 5.86
N ILE A 324 -18.90 -1.51 5.44
CA ILE A 324 -19.98 -2.22 6.14
C ILE A 324 -19.37 -3.28 7.08
N LYS A 325 -19.82 -3.31 8.33
CA LYS A 325 -19.43 -4.27 9.37
C LYS A 325 -20.69 -4.91 9.97
N PRO A 326 -21.24 -5.97 9.36
CA PRO A 326 -22.39 -6.64 9.93
C PRO A 326 -22.05 -7.16 11.33
N GLY A 327 -22.99 -7.04 12.28
CA GLY A 327 -22.82 -7.52 13.64
C GLY A 327 -22.29 -6.52 14.65
N ASN A 328 -22.03 -7.02 15.86
CA ASN A 328 -21.31 -6.38 16.97
C ASN A 328 -20.38 -7.46 17.58
N SER A 329 -19.42 -7.95 16.79
CA SER A 329 -19.01 -9.37 16.72
C SER A 329 -19.92 -10.15 15.77
N ILE A 330 -19.89 -11.48 15.82
CA ILE A 330 -20.64 -12.35 14.91
C ILE A 330 -22.13 -12.02 14.91
N GLY A 331 -22.65 -11.55 13.78
CA GLY A 331 -24.06 -11.20 13.66
C GLY A 331 -24.56 -11.06 12.24
N THR A 332 -25.80 -10.61 12.09
CA THR A 332 -26.43 -10.40 10.79
C THR A 332 -26.92 -8.96 10.69
N LEU A 333 -26.50 -8.24 9.64
CA LEU A 333 -27.10 -6.97 9.24
C LEU A 333 -27.98 -7.25 8.03
N THR A 334 -29.24 -6.80 8.09
CA THR A 334 -30.20 -7.01 6.99
C THR A 334 -30.38 -5.74 6.19
N ILE A 335 -30.30 -5.82 4.87
CA ILE A 335 -30.69 -4.77 3.92
C ILE A 335 -31.94 -5.26 3.18
N THR A 336 -33.05 -4.56 3.35
CA THR A 336 -34.26 -4.82 2.57
C THR A 336 -34.23 -3.92 1.34
N GLY A 337 -34.14 -4.51 0.15
CA GLY A 337 -33.91 -3.81 -1.12
C GLY A 337 -32.62 -4.24 -1.81
N ASP A 338 -32.29 -3.60 -2.94
CA ASP A 338 -31.09 -3.90 -3.72
C ASP A 338 -29.84 -3.30 -3.09
N TYR A 339 -28.70 -3.97 -3.26
CA TYR A 339 -27.41 -3.59 -2.73
C TYR A 339 -26.37 -3.43 -3.84
N TYR A 340 -25.72 -2.27 -3.89
CA TYR A 340 -24.72 -1.92 -4.89
C TYR A 340 -23.40 -1.58 -4.21
N GLN A 341 -22.37 -2.41 -4.40
CA GLN A 341 -21.02 -2.16 -3.88
C GLN A 341 -20.07 -1.74 -5.00
N GLU A 342 -19.49 -0.56 -4.87
CA GLU A 342 -18.55 0.03 -5.84
C GLU A 342 -17.07 -0.32 -5.55
N PRO A 343 -16.12 -0.04 -6.46
CA PRO A 343 -14.73 -0.44 -6.33
C PRO A 343 -13.98 0.05 -5.07
N GLN A 344 -14.39 1.17 -4.47
CA GLN A 344 -13.75 1.72 -3.26
C GLN A 344 -14.42 1.26 -1.95
N ALA A 345 -15.57 0.61 -2.06
CA ALA A 345 -16.34 0.14 -0.93
C ALA A 345 -15.82 -1.19 -0.36
N LYS A 346 -15.94 -1.33 0.96
CA LYS A 346 -15.38 -2.46 1.70
C LYS A 346 -16.41 -3.18 2.56
N LEU A 347 -16.54 -4.48 2.37
CA LEU A 347 -17.28 -5.35 3.29
C LEU A 347 -16.30 -6.05 4.24
N LEU A 348 -16.46 -5.83 5.54
CA LEU A 348 -15.67 -6.50 6.58
C LEU A 348 -16.53 -7.57 7.24
N ILE A 349 -16.02 -8.82 7.25
CA ILE A 349 -16.68 -9.99 7.81
C ILE A 349 -15.81 -10.61 8.90
N GLU A 350 -16.30 -10.69 10.12
CA GLU A 350 -15.70 -11.48 11.18
C GLU A 350 -16.06 -12.97 11.01
N VAL A 351 -15.07 -13.84 11.17
CA VAL A 351 -15.20 -15.28 10.95
C VAL A 351 -14.61 -16.00 12.15
N ALA A 352 -15.38 -16.84 12.84
CA ALA A 352 -14.90 -17.55 14.03
C ALA A 352 -14.93 -19.07 13.91
N SER A 353 -15.88 -19.65 13.18
CA SER A 353 -15.95 -21.09 12.96
C SER A 353 -16.68 -21.42 11.66
N PRO A 354 -16.62 -22.66 11.15
CA PRO A 354 -17.31 -23.05 9.92
C PRO A 354 -18.82 -22.75 9.91
N THR A 355 -19.44 -22.59 11.09
CA THR A 355 -20.87 -22.30 11.26
C THR A 355 -21.14 -20.93 11.87
N SER A 356 -20.12 -20.10 12.06
CA SER A 356 -20.21 -18.84 12.80
C SER A 356 -19.35 -17.76 12.16
N ASN A 357 -20.00 -16.87 11.41
CA ASN A 357 -19.41 -15.71 10.74
C ASN A 357 -20.47 -14.60 10.61
N ASP A 358 -20.02 -13.37 10.37
CA ASP A 358 -20.91 -12.27 10.04
C ASP A 358 -21.67 -12.54 8.74
N VAL A 359 -22.90 -12.04 8.67
CA VAL A 359 -23.75 -12.15 7.49
C VAL A 359 -24.30 -10.78 7.10
N LEU A 360 -24.06 -10.37 5.86
CA LEU A 360 -24.84 -9.33 5.21
C LEU A 360 -26.02 -9.99 4.47
N ALA A 361 -27.22 -9.83 4.99
CA ALA A 361 -28.43 -10.42 4.42
C ALA A 361 -29.18 -9.40 3.58
N ILE A 362 -29.35 -9.66 2.29
CA ILE A 362 -29.97 -8.76 1.32
C ILE A 362 -31.24 -9.41 0.78
N THR A 363 -32.37 -8.70 0.80
CA THR A 363 -33.64 -9.24 0.28
C THR A 363 -33.83 -8.99 -1.22
N GLY A 364 -33.15 -8.00 -1.79
CA GLY A 364 -33.12 -7.73 -3.23
C GLY A 364 -31.92 -8.38 -3.93
N ASP A 365 -31.48 -7.75 -5.02
CA ASP A 365 -30.27 -8.10 -5.76
C ASP A 365 -29.02 -7.55 -5.07
N ALA A 366 -27.88 -8.25 -5.20
CA ALA A 366 -26.58 -7.79 -4.74
C ALA A 366 -25.61 -7.68 -5.92
N SER A 367 -25.14 -6.47 -6.21
CA SER A 367 -24.07 -6.19 -7.18
C SER A 367 -22.75 -5.95 -6.44
N LEU A 368 -21.76 -6.83 -6.68
CA LEU A 368 -20.50 -6.85 -5.95
C LEU A 368 -19.32 -6.33 -6.78
N SER A 369 -18.57 -5.41 -6.18
CA SER A 369 -17.25 -4.94 -6.61
C SER A 369 -16.38 -4.71 -5.35
N GLY A 370 -15.24 -4.05 -5.52
CA GLY A 370 -14.46 -3.50 -4.41
C GLY A 370 -13.80 -4.56 -3.53
N ILE A 371 -13.77 -4.30 -2.22
CA ILE A 371 -12.91 -4.99 -1.26
C ILE A 371 -13.74 -5.92 -0.36
N LEU A 372 -13.32 -7.18 -0.26
CA LEU A 372 -13.71 -8.07 0.84
C LEU A 372 -12.56 -8.15 1.84
N GLN A 373 -12.83 -7.82 3.10
CA GLN A 373 -11.91 -8.00 4.21
C GLN A 373 -12.49 -9.00 5.20
N THR A 374 -11.68 -9.96 5.67
CA THR A 374 -12.11 -10.87 6.75
C THR A 374 -11.27 -10.68 8.00
N SER A 375 -11.87 -10.89 9.17
CA SER A 375 -11.19 -10.95 10.46
C SER A 375 -11.34 -12.36 11.06
N TRP A 376 -10.24 -13.10 11.17
CA TRP A 376 -10.26 -14.45 11.76
C TRP A 376 -10.21 -14.40 13.30
N GLN A 377 -11.22 -14.98 13.95
CA GLN A 377 -11.40 -15.01 15.41
C GLN A 377 -11.29 -16.44 16.01
N GLY A 378 -11.22 -17.49 15.18
CA GLY A 378 -11.31 -18.90 15.63
C GLY A 378 -10.02 -19.52 16.17
N GLY A 379 -8.97 -18.73 16.39
CA GLY A 379 -7.69 -19.21 16.91
C GLY A 379 -6.88 -19.99 15.87
N ALA A 380 -6.91 -21.33 15.92
CA ALA A 380 -6.06 -22.18 15.08
C ALA A 380 -6.41 -22.07 13.58
N THR A 381 -5.40 -22.16 12.70
CA THR A 381 -5.62 -22.16 11.24
C THR A 381 -6.51 -23.35 10.83
N PRO A 382 -7.66 -23.11 10.19
CA PRO A 382 -8.52 -24.20 9.74
C PRO A 382 -7.85 -25.06 8.66
N ALA A 383 -8.34 -26.29 8.49
CA ALA A 383 -7.85 -27.18 7.44
C ALA A 383 -8.16 -26.62 6.04
N ILE A 384 -7.24 -26.80 5.10
CA ILE A 384 -7.45 -26.43 3.68
C ILE A 384 -8.69 -27.17 3.15
N GLY A 385 -9.53 -26.47 2.41
CA GLY A 385 -10.81 -26.97 1.89
C GLY A 385 -11.98 -26.86 2.86
N THR A 386 -11.77 -26.39 4.10
CA THR A 386 -12.87 -26.16 5.05
C THR A 386 -13.82 -25.12 4.47
N LYS A 387 -15.09 -25.50 4.31
CA LYS A 387 -16.18 -24.62 3.90
C LYS A 387 -16.80 -23.94 5.12
N PHE A 388 -16.98 -22.63 5.02
CA PHE A 388 -17.67 -21.80 6.02
C PHE A 388 -19.08 -21.46 5.54
N GLY A 389 -19.91 -20.96 6.45
CA GLY A 389 -21.23 -20.45 6.16
C GLY A 389 -21.22 -19.33 5.11
N ALA A 390 -22.40 -19.05 4.55
CA ALA A 390 -22.57 -17.85 3.74
C ALA A 390 -22.33 -16.60 4.61
N PHE A 391 -21.55 -15.66 4.11
CA PHE A 391 -21.37 -14.34 4.74
C PHE A 391 -22.15 -13.25 4.00
N LEU A 392 -22.65 -13.56 2.80
CA LEU A 392 -23.53 -12.71 2.03
C LEU A 392 -24.65 -13.57 1.46
N THR A 393 -25.88 -13.13 1.66
CA THR A 393 -27.07 -13.73 1.04
C THR A 393 -27.85 -12.64 0.31
N ALA A 394 -28.39 -12.94 -0.86
CA ALA A 394 -29.17 -12.01 -1.68
C ALA A 394 -30.32 -12.76 -2.33
N ALA A 395 -31.57 -12.48 -1.92
CA ALA A 395 -32.71 -13.25 -2.38
C ALA A 395 -33.03 -13.02 -3.87
N GLY A 396 -32.76 -11.82 -4.40
CA GLY A 396 -32.81 -11.51 -5.84
C GLY A 396 -31.69 -12.17 -6.64
N GLY A 397 -30.50 -12.30 -6.04
CA GLY A 397 -29.33 -12.95 -6.63
C GLY A 397 -28.06 -12.14 -6.41
N VAL A 398 -26.91 -12.76 -6.68
CA VAL A 398 -25.59 -12.13 -6.59
C VAL A 398 -25.00 -11.99 -7.99
N THR A 399 -24.60 -10.77 -8.33
CA THR A 399 -23.87 -10.44 -9.56
C THR A 399 -22.53 -9.77 -9.22
N GLY A 400 -21.56 -9.85 -10.14
CA GLY A 400 -20.21 -9.34 -9.89
C GLY A 400 -19.39 -10.19 -8.90
N ARG A 401 -18.21 -9.69 -8.52
CA ARG A 401 -17.26 -10.33 -7.60
C ARG A 401 -16.42 -9.26 -6.90
N PHE A 402 -15.90 -9.57 -5.72
CA PHE A 402 -14.91 -8.71 -5.08
C PHE A 402 -13.61 -8.67 -5.91
N THR A 403 -13.08 -7.47 -6.11
CA THR A 403 -11.89 -7.23 -6.93
C THR A 403 -10.61 -7.36 -6.11
N SER A 404 -10.63 -6.93 -4.84
CA SER A 404 -9.52 -7.05 -3.90
C SER A 404 -9.93 -7.91 -2.70
N LEU A 405 -9.01 -8.76 -2.25
CA LEU A 405 -9.24 -9.74 -1.19
C LEU A 405 -8.22 -9.55 -0.08
N LEU A 406 -8.66 -8.99 1.03
CA LEU A 406 -7.89 -8.85 2.27
C LEU A 406 -8.35 -9.91 3.28
N THR A 407 -8.18 -11.18 2.89
CA THR A 407 -8.83 -12.32 3.53
C THR A 407 -7.88 -13.33 4.18
N ASN A 408 -6.67 -12.89 4.49
CA ASN A 408 -5.60 -13.72 5.03
C ASN A 408 -5.91 -14.22 6.46
N ILE A 409 -5.76 -15.53 6.66
CA ILE A 409 -5.73 -16.20 7.97
C ILE A 409 -4.27 -16.28 8.43
N THR A 410 -3.39 -16.71 7.52
CA THR A 410 -1.94 -16.60 7.62
C THR A 410 -1.41 -15.95 6.33
N PRO A 411 -0.12 -15.62 6.22
CA PRO A 411 0.46 -15.05 4.99
C PRO A 411 0.19 -15.85 3.70
N THR A 412 -0.03 -17.16 3.77
CA THR A 412 -0.29 -18.02 2.60
C THR A 412 -1.62 -18.76 2.64
N VAL A 413 -2.35 -18.73 3.76
CA VAL A 413 -3.68 -19.35 3.89
C VAL A 413 -4.73 -18.24 3.99
N VAL A 414 -5.72 -18.27 3.11
CA VAL A 414 -6.71 -17.21 2.96
C VAL A 414 -8.13 -17.78 2.89
N PHE A 415 -9.13 -16.96 3.21
CA PHE A 415 -10.51 -17.25 2.84
C PHE A 415 -10.77 -16.84 1.40
N LYS A 416 -11.10 -17.79 0.53
CA LYS A 416 -11.53 -17.52 -0.86
C LYS A 416 -13.06 -17.51 -0.95
N PRO A 417 -13.68 -16.42 -1.44
CA PRO A 417 -15.12 -16.40 -1.66
C PRO A 417 -15.51 -17.30 -2.84
N LYS A 418 -16.63 -18.01 -2.70
CA LYS A 418 -17.23 -18.87 -3.73
C LYS A 418 -18.60 -18.32 -4.14
N TYR A 419 -18.83 -18.34 -5.45
CA TYR A 419 -19.97 -17.73 -6.15
C TYR A 419 -20.74 -18.75 -7.01
N ASP A 420 -20.61 -20.03 -6.67
CA ASP A 420 -21.22 -21.15 -7.39
C ASP A 420 -22.71 -21.35 -7.04
N ILE A 421 -23.22 -20.63 -6.04
CA ILE A 421 -24.63 -20.64 -5.64
C ILE A 421 -25.21 -19.25 -5.95
N PRO A 422 -26.28 -19.12 -6.76
CA PRO A 422 -26.70 -17.82 -7.30
C PRO A 422 -27.07 -16.76 -6.26
N ASN A 423 -27.53 -17.18 -5.08
CA ASN A 423 -28.17 -16.32 -4.07
C ASN A 423 -27.27 -16.08 -2.84
N GLN A 424 -26.04 -16.58 -2.84
CA GLN A 424 -25.16 -16.48 -1.67
C GLN A 424 -23.69 -16.57 -2.02
N VAL A 425 -22.87 -15.97 -1.16
CA VAL A 425 -21.40 -16.06 -1.21
C VAL A 425 -20.92 -16.63 0.11
N TYR A 426 -20.06 -17.65 0.04
CA TYR A 426 -19.49 -18.30 1.21
C TYR A 426 -17.96 -18.38 1.09
N LEU A 427 -17.28 -18.69 2.20
CA LEU A 427 -15.82 -18.77 2.24
C LEU A 427 -15.34 -20.22 2.23
N VAL A 428 -14.23 -20.47 1.53
CA VAL A 428 -13.46 -21.73 1.62
C VAL A 428 -12.03 -21.38 1.96
N VAL A 429 -11.42 -22.17 2.84
CA VAL A 429 -10.01 -22.00 3.21
C VAL A 429 -9.13 -22.57 2.11
N GLU A 430 -8.30 -21.72 1.51
CA GLU A 430 -7.40 -22.10 0.43
C GLU A 430 -6.00 -21.54 0.65
N ARG A 431 -5.03 -22.19 0.02
CA ARG A 431 -3.68 -21.68 -0.10
C ARG A 431 -3.61 -20.69 -1.25
N ASP A 432 -3.00 -19.54 -0.99
CA ASP A 432 -2.66 -18.58 -2.02
C ASP A 432 -1.26 -18.02 -1.74
N TYR A 433 -0.28 -18.61 -2.42
CA TYR A 433 1.13 -18.22 -2.28
C TYR A 433 1.46 -16.91 -3.01
N MET A 434 0.52 -16.36 -3.80
CA MET A 434 0.62 -15.11 -4.57
C MET A 434 -0.50 -14.11 -4.22
N ASN A 435 -1.08 -14.19 -3.03
CA ASN A 435 -2.15 -13.27 -2.62
C ASN A 435 -1.67 -11.80 -2.62
N GLU A 436 -2.63 -10.88 -2.74
CA GLU A 436 -2.38 -9.44 -2.90
C GLU A 436 -1.45 -8.86 -1.83
N VAL A 437 -1.63 -9.24 -0.57
CA VAL A 437 -0.81 -8.75 0.56
C VAL A 437 0.61 -9.30 0.47
N LEU A 438 0.76 -10.62 0.29
CA LEU A 438 2.07 -11.25 0.18
C LEU A 438 2.83 -10.74 -1.04
N ARG A 439 2.17 -10.58 -2.19
CA ARG A 439 2.77 -10.13 -3.45
C ARG A 439 3.48 -8.78 -3.35
N ALA A 440 2.99 -7.88 -2.49
CA ALA A 440 3.61 -6.59 -2.21
C ALA A 440 4.94 -6.70 -1.46
N CYS A 441 5.21 -7.85 -0.80
CA CYS A 441 6.43 -8.11 -0.04
C CYS A 441 7.48 -8.93 -0.81
N LEU A 442 7.17 -9.42 -2.02
CA LEU A 442 8.04 -10.34 -2.76
C LEU A 442 8.88 -9.64 -3.83
N THR A 443 10.11 -10.12 -4.00
CA THR A 443 10.93 -9.85 -5.19
C THR A 443 10.38 -10.59 -6.42
N SER A 444 10.88 -10.27 -7.61
CA SER A 444 10.49 -10.98 -8.85
C SER A 444 10.80 -12.48 -8.78
N ASN A 445 11.97 -12.85 -8.22
CA ASN A 445 12.39 -14.24 -8.07
C ASN A 445 11.52 -14.99 -7.06
N GLN A 446 11.20 -14.36 -5.91
CA GLN A 446 10.31 -14.94 -4.91
C GLN A 446 8.88 -15.08 -5.46
N ALA A 447 8.41 -14.12 -6.25
CA ALA A 447 7.11 -14.20 -6.91
C ALA A 447 7.03 -15.39 -7.88
N ALA A 448 8.10 -15.66 -8.63
CA ALA A 448 8.18 -16.83 -9.52
C ALA A 448 8.05 -18.16 -8.74
N VAL A 449 8.71 -18.27 -7.59
CA VAL A 449 8.59 -19.44 -6.70
C VAL A 449 7.17 -19.59 -6.18
N GLY A 450 6.57 -18.53 -5.63
CA GLY A 450 5.23 -18.64 -5.08
C GLY A 450 4.15 -18.85 -6.16
N ALA A 451 4.36 -18.41 -7.40
CA ALA A 451 3.51 -18.78 -8.54
C ALA A 451 3.61 -20.29 -8.85
N MET A 452 4.82 -20.86 -8.79
CA MET A 452 5.00 -22.31 -8.89
C MET A 452 4.30 -23.05 -7.74
N LEU A 453 4.45 -22.60 -6.49
CA LEU A 453 3.76 -23.23 -5.36
C LEU A 453 2.23 -23.15 -5.49
N SER A 454 1.72 -22.02 -6.02
CA SER A 454 0.29 -21.86 -6.31
C SER A 454 -0.23 -22.89 -7.32
N SER A 455 0.60 -23.31 -8.29
CA SER A 455 0.21 -24.32 -9.29
C SER A 455 -0.05 -25.72 -8.70
N VAL A 456 0.50 -26.00 -7.50
CA VAL A 456 0.36 -27.29 -6.82
C VAL A 456 -0.44 -27.19 -5.51
N ALA A 457 -0.82 -25.99 -5.11
CA ALA A 457 -1.41 -25.70 -3.81
C ALA A 457 -2.69 -26.49 -3.52
N GLY A 458 -3.53 -26.69 -4.54
CA GLY A 458 -4.81 -27.43 -4.46
C GLY A 458 -4.73 -28.94 -4.69
N SER A 459 -3.59 -29.46 -5.16
CA SER A 459 -3.40 -30.88 -5.50
C SER A 459 -2.29 -31.57 -4.68
N ALA A 460 -1.63 -30.83 -3.80
CA ALA A 460 -0.57 -31.34 -2.94
C ALA A 460 -1.05 -32.48 -2.04
N VAL A 461 -0.37 -33.63 -2.13
CA VAL A 461 -0.58 -34.81 -1.29
C VAL A 461 0.74 -35.31 -0.73
N GLY A 462 0.69 -36.16 0.30
CA GLY A 462 1.88 -36.76 0.91
C GLY A 462 2.91 -35.73 1.35
N ASP A 463 4.17 -35.96 0.97
CA ASP A 463 5.31 -35.13 1.37
C ASP A 463 5.19 -33.66 0.94
N LEU A 464 4.62 -33.39 -0.25
CA LEU A 464 4.40 -32.01 -0.69
C LEU A 464 3.44 -31.28 0.24
N ASN A 465 2.35 -31.92 0.66
CA ASN A 465 1.40 -31.31 1.57
C ASN A 465 2.04 -31.03 2.95
N THR A 466 2.97 -31.88 3.41
CA THR A 466 3.75 -31.64 4.63
C THR A 466 4.61 -30.39 4.51
N VAL A 467 5.30 -30.21 3.37
CA VAL A 467 6.10 -29.00 3.09
C VAL A 467 5.22 -27.76 3.05
N LEU A 468 4.14 -27.79 2.27
CA LEU A 468 3.22 -26.66 2.14
C LEU A 468 2.59 -26.29 3.50
N ALA A 469 2.17 -27.27 4.30
CA ALA A 469 1.64 -27.03 5.64
C ALA A 469 2.67 -26.37 6.58
N ALA A 470 3.96 -26.68 6.43
CA ALA A 470 5.01 -26.01 7.18
C ALA A 470 5.18 -24.54 6.76
N ILE A 471 5.00 -24.21 5.47
CA ILE A 471 4.98 -22.82 4.97
C ILE A 471 3.72 -22.09 5.48
N ASP A 472 2.57 -22.77 5.46
CA ASP A 472 1.27 -22.23 5.89
C ASP A 472 1.24 -21.80 7.36
N ALA A 473 2.07 -22.44 8.19
CA ALA A 473 2.21 -22.15 9.61
C ALA A 473 3.12 -20.95 9.93
N ILE A 474 3.75 -20.33 8.92
CA ILE A 474 4.66 -19.20 9.12
C ILE A 474 3.86 -17.90 9.29
N PRO A 475 3.99 -17.17 10.41
CA PRO A 475 3.13 -16.02 10.69
C PRO A 475 3.59 -14.71 10.03
N SER A 476 4.81 -14.65 9.49
CA SER A 476 5.40 -13.43 8.94
C SER A 476 5.58 -13.50 7.42
N TYR A 477 5.08 -12.47 6.72
CA TYR A 477 5.28 -12.28 5.28
C TYR A 477 6.77 -12.28 4.89
N GLY A 478 7.64 -11.64 5.70
CA GLY A 478 9.08 -11.60 5.44
C GLY A 478 9.76 -12.98 5.62
N GLN A 479 9.26 -13.80 6.56
CA GLN A 479 9.77 -15.17 6.71
C GLN A 479 9.34 -16.07 5.56
N VAL A 480 8.10 -15.92 5.06
CA VAL A 480 7.65 -16.63 3.85
C VAL A 480 8.49 -16.25 2.63
N ALA A 481 8.78 -14.96 2.45
CA ALA A 481 9.66 -14.48 1.39
C ALA A 481 11.06 -15.13 1.47
N GLY A 482 11.66 -15.18 2.66
CA GLY A 482 12.94 -15.86 2.88
C GLY A 482 12.90 -17.37 2.65
N ILE A 483 11.75 -18.03 2.87
CA ILE A 483 11.56 -19.45 2.52
C ILE A 483 11.52 -19.64 1.00
N TYR A 484 10.88 -18.74 0.26
CA TYR A 484 10.87 -18.80 -1.21
C TYR A 484 12.29 -18.74 -1.79
N ASP A 485 13.16 -17.92 -1.21
CA ASP A 485 14.57 -17.89 -1.60
C ASP A 485 15.29 -19.23 -1.36
N GLN A 486 14.91 -19.98 -0.33
CA GLN A 486 15.48 -21.31 -0.06
C GLN A 486 14.93 -22.39 -1.00
N ILE A 487 13.67 -22.26 -1.44
CA ILE A 487 13.03 -23.17 -2.40
C ILE A 487 13.57 -22.95 -3.82
N ALA A 488 13.88 -21.71 -4.20
CA ALA A 488 14.52 -21.40 -5.48
C ALA A 488 15.83 -22.20 -5.70
N PRO A 489 16.23 -22.48 -6.94
CA PRO A 489 17.54 -23.08 -7.22
C PRO A 489 18.65 -22.14 -6.72
N ARG A 490 19.59 -22.68 -5.94
CA ARG A 490 20.70 -21.94 -5.34
C ARG A 490 22.05 -22.40 -5.87
N GLY A 491 22.99 -21.47 -5.94
CA GLY A 491 24.39 -21.74 -6.27
C GLY A 491 24.71 -21.73 -7.76
N THR A 492 23.72 -21.66 -8.65
CA THR A 492 23.94 -21.62 -10.10
C THR A 492 24.78 -20.42 -10.54
N GLU A 493 24.64 -19.26 -9.88
CA GLU A 493 25.52 -18.11 -10.11
C GLU A 493 26.98 -18.38 -9.74
N ALA A 494 27.19 -19.05 -8.60
CA ALA A 494 28.52 -19.47 -8.18
C ALA A 494 29.09 -20.47 -9.19
N VAL A 495 28.27 -21.40 -9.71
CA VAL A 495 28.67 -22.33 -10.78
C VAL A 495 29.17 -21.57 -12.00
N PHE A 496 28.41 -20.59 -12.51
CA PHE A 496 28.83 -19.81 -13.68
C PHE A 496 30.09 -18.99 -13.41
N SER A 497 30.13 -18.26 -12.30
CA SER A 497 31.30 -17.43 -11.95
C SER A 497 32.55 -18.27 -11.76
N MET A 498 32.45 -19.43 -11.13
CA MET A 498 33.57 -20.38 -11.00
C MET A 498 34.01 -20.90 -12.36
N SER A 499 33.07 -21.20 -13.26
CA SER A 499 33.36 -21.72 -14.61
C SER A 499 34.03 -20.68 -15.50
N ILE A 500 33.52 -19.45 -15.53
CA ILE A 500 34.15 -18.32 -16.23
C ILE A 500 35.51 -18.00 -15.61
N SER A 501 35.63 -18.02 -14.28
CA SER A 501 36.92 -17.85 -13.60
C SER A 501 37.93 -18.93 -14.01
N SER A 502 37.50 -20.19 -14.18
CA SER A 502 38.34 -21.28 -14.70
C SER A 502 38.80 -21.03 -16.14
N ALA A 503 37.91 -20.59 -17.02
CA ALA A 503 38.25 -20.26 -18.40
C ALA A 503 39.29 -19.13 -18.47
N ILE A 504 39.07 -18.05 -17.72
CA ILE A 504 39.96 -16.90 -17.71
C ILE A 504 41.30 -17.24 -17.03
N PHE A 505 41.28 -18.09 -16.00
CA PHE A 505 42.49 -18.63 -15.36
C PHE A 505 43.43 -19.31 -16.37
N GLN A 506 42.88 -20.19 -17.21
CA GLN A 506 43.67 -20.92 -18.20
C GLN A 506 44.18 -19.97 -19.31
N ALA A 507 43.37 -18.98 -19.71
CA ALA A 507 43.78 -17.97 -20.68
C ALA A 507 44.92 -17.08 -20.19
N GLY A 508 44.91 -16.68 -18.92
CA GLY A 508 45.98 -15.90 -18.30
C GLY A 508 47.32 -16.65 -18.32
N ASN A 509 47.33 -17.93 -17.92
CA ASN A 509 48.54 -18.76 -17.91
C ASN A 509 49.18 -18.91 -19.30
N VAL A 510 48.35 -19.10 -20.32
CA VAL A 510 48.82 -19.21 -21.70
C VAL A 510 49.32 -17.86 -22.22
N THR A 511 48.60 -16.76 -21.96
CA THR A 511 49.03 -15.41 -22.36
C THR A 511 50.40 -15.07 -21.76
N ASP A 512 50.64 -15.46 -20.49
CA ASP A 512 51.96 -15.33 -19.87
C ASP A 512 53.03 -16.12 -20.62
N ARG A 513 52.73 -17.37 -20.98
CA ARG A 513 53.67 -18.20 -21.72
C ARG A 513 53.99 -17.61 -23.09
N LEU A 514 53.00 -17.08 -23.79
CA LEU A 514 53.21 -16.41 -25.08
C LEU A 514 54.15 -15.21 -24.95
N GLY A 515 54.00 -14.41 -23.89
CA GLY A 515 54.92 -13.34 -23.53
C GLY A 515 56.36 -13.83 -23.29
N ASP A 516 56.52 -14.92 -22.54
CA ASP A 516 57.82 -15.56 -22.31
C ASP A 516 58.49 -16.00 -23.62
N THR A 517 57.73 -16.65 -24.52
CA THR A 517 58.23 -17.17 -25.80
C THR A 517 58.71 -16.04 -26.72
N ARG A 518 58.02 -14.89 -26.77
CA ARG A 518 58.42 -13.73 -27.59
C ARG A 518 59.75 -13.13 -27.16
N ARG A 519 60.01 -13.09 -25.84
CA ARG A 519 61.20 -12.46 -25.27
C ARG A 519 62.41 -13.41 -25.16
N GLY A 520 62.32 -14.59 -25.76
CA GLY A 520 63.45 -15.51 -25.89
C GLY A 520 63.63 -16.47 -24.70
N VAL A 521 62.56 -16.80 -23.97
CA VAL A 521 62.59 -17.89 -23.00
C VAL A 521 62.61 -19.24 -23.74
N HIS A 522 63.75 -19.91 -23.70
CA HIS A 522 63.99 -21.25 -24.25
C HIS A 522 64.08 -22.31 -23.13
N GLY A 523 63.81 -23.58 -23.45
CA GLY A 523 63.95 -24.70 -22.51
C GLY A 523 62.76 -24.93 -21.57
N ALA A 524 63.01 -25.63 -20.47
CA ALA A 524 61.98 -25.99 -19.48
C ALA A 524 61.79 -24.88 -18.43
N SER A 525 60.55 -24.40 -18.29
CA SER A 525 60.12 -23.50 -17.22
C SER A 525 59.27 -24.29 -16.22
N LEU A 526 59.91 -24.80 -15.16
CA LEU A 526 59.22 -25.45 -14.05
C LEU A 526 58.93 -24.41 -12.96
N ASP A 527 57.77 -23.77 -13.04
CA ASP A 527 57.33 -22.79 -12.04
C ASP A 527 56.36 -23.47 -11.06
N GLY A 528 56.81 -23.66 -9.82
CA GLY A 528 55.99 -24.11 -8.71
C GLY A 528 55.88 -23.00 -7.67
N SER A 529 54.70 -22.41 -7.49
CA SER A 529 54.43 -21.49 -6.38
C SER A 529 53.41 -22.07 -5.40
N TYR A 530 53.70 -21.91 -4.10
CA TYR A 530 52.91 -22.38 -2.97
C TYR A 530 52.19 -21.23 -2.23
N LEU A 531 50.88 -21.43 -1.98
CA LEU A 531 49.98 -21.19 -0.81
C LEU A 531 50.41 -20.17 0.30
N ARG A 532 49.56 -19.52 1.12
CA ARG A 532 48.13 -19.64 1.52
C ARG A 532 47.72 -18.43 2.40
N ASN A 533 46.42 -18.14 2.42
CA ASN A 533 45.58 -17.65 3.52
C ASN A 533 44.83 -16.32 3.29
N SER A 534 43.53 -16.46 3.52
CA SER A 534 42.42 -15.54 3.55
C SER A 534 42.50 -14.63 4.78
N ASP A 535 42.37 -13.32 4.56
CA ASP A 535 41.62 -12.36 5.41
C ASP A 535 41.99 -10.90 5.06
N PHE A 536 41.89 -10.49 3.79
CA PHE A 536 42.24 -9.11 3.39
C PHE A 536 41.23 -8.36 2.51
N ILE A 537 40.02 -8.89 2.28
CA ILE A 537 39.01 -8.14 1.50
C ILE A 537 38.00 -7.50 2.44
N ARG A 538 38.22 -6.21 2.71
CA ARG A 538 37.29 -5.33 3.42
C ARG A 538 36.43 -4.52 2.43
N GLU A 539 35.12 -4.71 2.55
CA GLU A 539 34.00 -3.81 2.20
C GLU A 539 33.83 -3.26 0.75
N GLY A 540 32.86 -3.82 0.02
CA GLY A 540 32.17 -3.21 -1.14
C GLY A 540 31.03 -4.12 -1.65
N ARG A 541 29.95 -3.62 -2.25
CA ARG A 541 28.62 -4.30 -2.42
C ARG A 541 28.34 -4.91 -3.83
N ASN A 542 27.38 -5.84 -3.83
CA ASN A 542 26.34 -6.27 -4.80
C ASN A 542 26.59 -6.89 -6.20
N LYS A 543 27.81 -7.06 -6.74
CA LYS A 543 27.96 -7.70 -8.07
C LYS A 543 29.01 -8.83 -8.15
N PRO A 544 28.86 -9.80 -9.08
CA PRO A 544 29.87 -10.83 -9.31
C PRO A 544 31.17 -10.22 -9.80
N VAL A 545 32.27 -10.83 -9.40
CA VAL A 545 33.62 -10.30 -9.57
C VAL A 545 34.44 -11.29 -10.37
N LEU A 546 34.83 -10.89 -11.57
CA LEU A 546 35.64 -11.72 -12.46
C LEU A 546 37.13 -11.34 -12.32
N LEU A 547 37.74 -11.73 -11.20
CA LEU A 547 39.20 -11.65 -11.11
C LEU A 547 39.83 -12.74 -11.96
N ALA A 548 40.31 -12.36 -13.14
CA ALA A 548 41.53 -12.91 -13.76
C ALA A 548 41.86 -12.09 -15.01
N TYR A 549 42.90 -11.30 -14.98
CA TYR A 549 43.75 -11.02 -16.14
C TYR A 549 44.97 -10.31 -15.56
N SER A 550 46.00 -11.09 -15.26
CA SER A 550 47.27 -10.56 -14.82
C SER A 550 48.36 -11.37 -15.47
N GLY A 551 48.70 -10.91 -16.67
CA GLY A 551 49.86 -11.43 -17.33
C GLY A 551 51.13 -10.95 -16.59
N SER A 552 51.94 -11.84 -16.03
CA SER A 552 53.27 -11.55 -15.48
C SER A 552 54.32 -11.86 -16.53
N ASP A 553 55.05 -10.83 -16.94
CA ASP A 553 55.54 -10.71 -18.31
C ASP A 553 56.94 -10.10 -18.27
N LEU A 554 58.03 -10.83 -17.96
CA LEU A 554 59.25 -10.14 -17.46
C LEU A 554 60.66 -10.67 -17.78
N THR A 555 60.91 -11.64 -18.65
CA THR A 555 62.27 -12.23 -18.81
C THR A 555 63.22 -11.56 -19.83
N GLY A 556 62.93 -10.36 -20.33
CA GLY A 556 63.65 -9.74 -21.46
C GLY A 556 65.13 -9.34 -21.26
N MET A 557 65.83 -9.76 -20.20
CA MET A 557 67.21 -9.28 -19.91
C MET A 557 68.20 -10.35 -19.40
N LEU A 558 68.01 -11.62 -19.74
CA LEU A 558 69.05 -12.64 -19.58
C LEU A 558 69.81 -12.85 -20.91
N PRO A 559 71.17 -12.95 -20.90
CA PRO A 559 71.92 -13.27 -22.11
C PRO A 559 71.59 -14.70 -22.58
N SER A 560 71.04 -14.81 -23.79
CA SER A 560 70.70 -16.07 -24.43
C SER A 560 71.95 -16.81 -24.92
N LYS A 561 72.11 -18.08 -24.52
CA LYS A 561 72.90 -19.04 -25.30
C LYS A 561 72.12 -20.36 -25.43
N THR A 562 71.55 -20.57 -26.62
CA THR A 562 71.38 -21.81 -27.44
C THR A 562 70.05 -21.84 -28.20
N ASP A 563 70.09 -22.29 -29.46
CA ASP A 563 68.99 -22.39 -30.44
C ASP A 563 68.02 -23.55 -30.12
N GLU A 564 67.37 -23.53 -28.95
CA GLU A 564 66.36 -24.55 -28.62
C GLU A 564 64.99 -24.17 -29.20
N LYS A 565 64.48 -25.03 -30.10
CA LYS A 565 63.18 -24.87 -30.76
C LYS A 565 61.99 -25.35 -29.93
N TRP A 566 62.23 -26.14 -28.89
CA TRP A 566 61.20 -26.66 -27.99
C TRP A 566 61.18 -25.89 -26.67
N GLY A 567 59.99 -25.64 -26.14
CA GLY A 567 59.79 -25.10 -24.81
C GLY A 567 58.69 -25.84 -24.08
N VAL A 568 58.84 -26.02 -22.77
CA VAL A 568 57.82 -26.62 -21.89
C VAL A 568 57.58 -25.73 -20.69
N PHE A 569 56.34 -25.70 -20.20
CA PHE A 569 55.98 -24.90 -19.04
C PHE A 569 54.98 -25.61 -18.12
N VAL A 570 55.04 -25.26 -16.84
CA VAL A 570 53.99 -25.52 -15.85
C VAL A 570 53.73 -24.21 -15.10
N LYS A 571 52.46 -23.79 -15.00
CA LYS A 571 52.02 -22.56 -14.32
C LYS A 571 50.84 -22.85 -13.42
N GLY A 572 50.85 -22.34 -12.20
CA GLY A 572 49.74 -22.48 -11.24
C GLY A 572 49.33 -21.13 -10.65
N ASN A 573 48.05 -20.97 -10.32
CA ASN A 573 47.56 -19.81 -9.57
C ASN A 573 46.40 -20.21 -8.64
N ALA A 574 46.00 -19.27 -7.79
CA ALA A 574 44.79 -19.37 -6.98
C ALA A 574 44.09 -18.01 -6.89
N ILE A 575 42.76 -18.02 -6.83
CA ILE A 575 41.89 -16.84 -6.81
C ILE A 575 40.82 -17.06 -5.75
N SER A 576 40.55 -16.04 -4.95
CA SER A 576 39.43 -16.02 -4.02
C SER A 576 38.58 -14.78 -4.27
N GLY A 577 37.26 -14.91 -4.19
CA GLY A 577 36.33 -13.80 -4.38
C GLY A 577 35.12 -13.91 -3.46
N ARG A 578 34.44 -12.78 -3.24
CA ARG A 578 33.19 -12.70 -2.48
C ARG A 578 32.20 -11.81 -3.23
N GLN A 579 31.01 -12.34 -3.46
CA GLN A 579 29.80 -11.63 -3.88
C GLN A 579 28.92 -11.41 -2.64
N LYS A 580 28.34 -10.21 -2.48
CA LYS A 580 27.45 -9.89 -1.37
C LYS A 580 25.98 -10.03 -1.77
N ASP A 581 25.12 -10.12 -0.77
CA ASP A 581 23.67 -10.11 -0.93
C ASP A 581 23.18 -8.85 -1.66
N THR A 582 22.12 -9.02 -2.42
CA THR A 582 21.33 -7.97 -3.07
C THR A 582 19.85 -8.21 -2.75
N PRO A 583 18.94 -7.25 -3.02
CA PRO A 583 17.52 -7.48 -2.81
C PRO A 583 16.99 -8.74 -3.53
N ASP A 584 17.52 -9.07 -4.71
CA ASP A 584 17.01 -10.15 -5.56
C ASP A 584 17.77 -11.48 -5.44
N GLN A 585 18.94 -11.49 -4.77
CA GLN A 585 19.89 -12.61 -4.70
C GLN A 585 20.75 -12.59 -3.44
N MET A 586 21.04 -13.76 -2.86
CA MET A 586 22.06 -13.92 -1.81
C MET A 586 23.48 -14.00 -2.39
N GLY A 587 24.45 -13.50 -1.64
CA GLY A 587 25.86 -13.51 -1.97
C GLY A 587 26.53 -14.85 -1.67
N TYR A 588 27.77 -15.00 -2.13
CA TYR A 588 28.57 -16.21 -1.93
C TYR A 588 30.06 -15.87 -1.90
N ASP A 589 30.86 -16.71 -1.27
CA ASP A 589 32.32 -16.69 -1.41
C ASP A 589 32.83 -17.91 -2.14
N PHE A 590 33.83 -17.70 -3.00
CA PHE A 590 34.43 -18.76 -3.79
C PHE A 590 35.96 -18.73 -3.73
N THR A 591 36.56 -19.89 -3.94
CA THR A 591 38.01 -20.06 -4.12
C THR A 591 38.26 -21.04 -5.25
N SER A 592 39.09 -20.64 -6.19
CA SER A 592 39.54 -21.43 -7.34
C SER A 592 41.05 -21.57 -7.30
N ALA A 593 41.58 -22.75 -7.60
CA ALA A 593 43.00 -22.98 -7.78
C ALA A 593 43.23 -23.95 -8.92
N GLY A 594 44.30 -23.76 -9.68
CA GLY A 594 44.56 -24.60 -10.83
C GLY A 594 46.02 -24.66 -11.22
N VAL A 595 46.28 -25.54 -12.19
CA VAL A 595 47.57 -25.71 -12.83
C VAL A 595 47.35 -25.85 -14.34
N THR A 596 48.26 -25.31 -15.13
CA THR A 596 48.32 -25.41 -16.58
C THR A 596 49.72 -25.89 -16.95
N ALA A 597 49.81 -26.92 -17.78
CA ALA A 597 51.06 -27.39 -18.34
C ALA A 597 50.97 -27.38 -19.86
N GLY A 598 52.07 -27.13 -20.54
CA GLY A 598 52.08 -27.13 -22.00
C GLY A 598 53.47 -27.22 -22.60
N ALA A 599 53.48 -27.41 -23.92
CA ALA A 599 54.68 -27.49 -24.73
C ALA A 599 54.47 -26.73 -26.04
N ASP A 600 55.46 -25.93 -26.42
CA ASP A 600 55.47 -25.17 -27.67
C ASP A 600 56.71 -25.45 -28.51
N TYR A 601 56.52 -25.33 -29.82
CA TYR A 601 57.55 -25.42 -30.83
C TYR A 601 57.68 -24.09 -31.58
N ARG A 602 58.90 -23.63 -31.73
CA ARG A 602 59.25 -22.42 -32.48
C ARG A 602 59.54 -22.77 -33.93
N PHE A 603 58.62 -22.40 -34.81
CA PHE A 603 58.72 -22.67 -36.25
C PHE A 603 59.72 -21.74 -36.94
N THR A 604 59.75 -20.48 -36.53
CA THR A 604 60.67 -19.45 -37.06
C THR A 604 61.17 -18.55 -35.94
N ALA A 605 62.11 -17.65 -36.23
CA ALA A 605 62.52 -16.62 -35.28
C ALA A 605 61.36 -15.71 -34.80
N ASN A 606 60.21 -15.72 -35.47
CA ASN A 606 59.10 -14.80 -35.25
C ASN A 606 57.77 -15.50 -34.94
N MET A 607 57.75 -16.84 -34.82
CA MET A 607 56.51 -17.60 -34.69
C MET A 607 56.70 -18.87 -33.86
N ALA A 608 55.82 -19.07 -32.88
CA ALA A 608 55.74 -20.29 -32.07
C ALA A 608 54.28 -20.70 -31.83
N ALA A 609 54.04 -22.00 -31.70
CA ALA A 609 52.74 -22.53 -31.29
C ALA A 609 52.90 -23.77 -30.42
N GLY A 610 51.90 -24.05 -29.60
CA GLY A 610 51.94 -25.14 -28.63
C GLY A 610 50.57 -25.66 -28.24
N LEU A 611 50.60 -26.70 -27.41
CA LEU A 611 49.43 -27.33 -26.81
C LEU A 611 49.51 -27.19 -25.29
N MET A 612 48.35 -27.09 -24.65
CA MET A 612 48.22 -27.06 -23.20
C MET A 612 47.17 -28.03 -22.68
N VAL A 613 47.39 -28.45 -21.43
CA VAL A 613 46.42 -29.13 -20.58
C VAL A 613 46.33 -28.39 -19.25
N GLY A 614 45.15 -28.34 -18.66
CA GLY A 614 44.91 -27.62 -17.41
C GLY A 614 43.90 -28.31 -16.52
N TYR A 615 44.08 -28.16 -15.22
CA TYR A 615 43.15 -28.57 -14.19
C TYR A 615 42.82 -27.39 -13.28
N THR A 616 41.54 -27.19 -12.98
CA THR A 616 41.06 -26.15 -12.06
C THR A 616 40.08 -26.77 -11.07
N GLY A 617 40.39 -26.67 -9.77
CA GLY A 617 39.47 -27.03 -8.69
C GLY A 617 38.91 -25.78 -8.03
N SER A 618 37.59 -25.74 -7.83
CA SER A 618 36.91 -24.61 -7.22
C SER A 618 35.87 -25.03 -6.18
N ARG A 619 35.65 -24.18 -5.18
CA ARG A 619 34.60 -24.33 -4.16
C ARG A 619 33.93 -23.00 -3.86
N ALA A 620 32.64 -23.03 -3.54
CA ALA A 620 31.90 -21.87 -3.05
C ALA A 620 30.95 -22.23 -1.90
N ASN A 621 30.80 -21.31 -0.95
CA ASN A 621 29.72 -21.32 0.05
C ASN A 621 28.68 -20.29 -0.38
N VAL A 622 27.43 -20.72 -0.51
CA VAL A 622 26.36 -19.95 -1.18
C VAL A 622 25.42 -19.26 -0.18
N ASP A 623 25.35 -19.76 1.05
CA ASP A 623 24.54 -19.16 2.11
C ASP A 623 25.02 -19.59 3.50
N ASP A 624 24.47 -18.92 4.52
CA ASP A 624 24.71 -19.23 5.93
C ASP A 624 24.01 -20.52 6.39
N PHE A 625 23.13 -21.11 5.56
CA PHE A 625 22.45 -22.37 5.84
C PHE A 625 23.29 -23.61 5.47
N GLY A 626 24.45 -23.39 4.83
CA GLY A 626 25.44 -24.41 4.51
C GLY A 626 25.37 -24.94 3.08
N SER A 627 24.67 -24.25 2.16
CA SER A 627 24.66 -24.57 0.74
C SER A 627 26.06 -24.37 0.12
N LYS A 628 26.48 -25.31 -0.73
CA LYS A 628 27.84 -25.39 -1.28
C LYS A 628 27.84 -25.80 -2.74
N VAL A 629 28.83 -25.30 -3.48
CA VAL A 629 29.13 -25.70 -4.85
C VAL A 629 30.60 -26.11 -4.92
N LYS A 630 30.90 -27.23 -5.58
CA LYS A 630 32.25 -27.65 -5.93
C LYS A 630 32.34 -27.92 -7.42
N MET A 631 33.47 -27.58 -8.03
CA MET A 631 33.75 -27.80 -9.44
C MET A 631 35.15 -28.37 -9.62
N ASP A 632 35.27 -29.43 -10.39
CA ASP A 632 36.53 -29.98 -10.87
C ASP A 632 36.53 -29.85 -12.41
N SER A 633 37.46 -29.08 -12.99
CA SER A 633 37.46 -28.72 -14.41
C SER A 633 38.76 -29.10 -15.09
N TYR A 634 38.67 -29.71 -16.28
CA TYR A 634 39.78 -30.14 -17.11
C TYR A 634 39.73 -29.41 -18.46
N THR A 635 40.84 -28.81 -18.87
CA THR A 635 40.92 -28.02 -20.11
C THR A 635 42.04 -28.52 -21.00
N VAL A 636 41.80 -28.57 -22.30
CA VAL A 636 42.82 -28.82 -23.32
C VAL A 636 42.75 -27.70 -24.35
N GLY A 637 43.89 -27.30 -24.91
CA GLY A 637 43.91 -26.18 -25.85
C GLY A 637 45.17 -26.08 -26.68
N ALA A 638 45.10 -25.22 -27.67
CA ALA A 638 46.21 -24.82 -28.52
C ALA A 638 46.42 -23.31 -28.40
N TYR A 639 47.67 -22.88 -28.54
CA TYR A 639 48.04 -21.47 -28.47
C TYR A 639 49.16 -21.16 -29.44
N GLY A 640 49.30 -19.89 -29.80
CA GLY A 640 50.38 -19.44 -30.67
C GLY A 640 50.62 -17.95 -30.59
N THR A 641 51.84 -17.56 -30.95
CA THR A 641 52.25 -16.16 -31.04
C THR A 641 53.05 -15.93 -32.31
N TRP A 642 52.79 -14.81 -32.96
CA TRP A 642 53.59 -14.25 -34.03
C TRP A 642 54.11 -12.89 -33.59
N TYR A 643 55.38 -12.59 -33.82
CA TYR A 643 56.00 -11.34 -33.36
C TYR A 643 57.11 -10.87 -34.30
N SER A 644 57.11 -9.58 -34.62
CA SER A 644 58.10 -8.98 -35.51
C SER A 644 58.23 -7.48 -35.28
N ARG A 645 59.48 -6.98 -35.22
CA ARG A 645 59.80 -5.54 -35.12
C ARG A 645 59.00 -4.82 -34.01
N GLY A 646 58.84 -5.46 -32.85
CA GLY A 646 58.09 -4.94 -31.70
C GLY A 646 56.59 -5.25 -31.71
N VAL A 647 55.97 -5.56 -32.84
CA VAL A 647 54.55 -5.98 -32.91
C VAL A 647 54.41 -7.45 -32.52
N PHE A 648 53.35 -7.80 -31.79
CA PHE A 648 52.95 -9.19 -31.61
C PHE A 648 51.46 -9.44 -31.80
N ILE A 649 51.12 -10.68 -32.16
CA ILE A 649 49.77 -11.21 -32.27
C ILE A 649 49.74 -12.55 -31.53
N ASP A 650 48.82 -12.67 -30.58
CA ASP A 650 48.59 -13.84 -29.73
C ASP A 650 47.24 -14.45 -30.04
N GLY A 651 47.20 -15.78 -30.04
CA GLY A 651 45.97 -16.54 -30.23
C GLY A 651 45.93 -17.75 -29.29
N GLN A 652 44.75 -18.04 -28.76
CA GLN A 652 44.48 -19.24 -28.00
C GLN A 652 43.06 -19.76 -28.29
N PHE A 653 42.97 -21.07 -28.33
CA PHE A 653 41.73 -21.84 -28.41
C PHE A 653 41.78 -22.94 -27.35
N SER A 654 40.75 -23.06 -26.52
CA SER A 654 40.65 -24.17 -25.57
C SER A 654 39.23 -24.64 -25.34
N TYR A 655 39.12 -25.94 -25.08
CA TYR A 655 37.87 -26.60 -24.73
C TYR A 655 38.06 -27.35 -23.41
N GLY A 656 37.04 -27.35 -22.56
CA GLY A 656 37.10 -28.02 -21.28
C GLY A 656 35.79 -28.63 -20.85
N TRP A 657 35.90 -29.54 -19.89
CA TRP A 657 34.79 -30.24 -19.25
C TRP A 657 34.88 -30.06 -17.75
N SER A 658 33.73 -29.96 -17.09
CA SER A 658 33.65 -29.72 -15.65
C SER A 658 32.61 -30.64 -15.02
N ASP A 659 32.96 -31.22 -13.86
CA ASP A 659 32.03 -31.93 -13.00
C ASP A 659 31.68 -31.04 -11.80
N TYR A 660 30.39 -30.88 -11.54
CA TYR A 660 29.90 -30.11 -10.41
C TYR A 660 29.36 -31.01 -9.32
N ARG A 661 29.47 -30.58 -8.06
CA ARG A 661 28.78 -31.17 -6.92
C ARG A 661 28.12 -30.06 -6.12
N ASN A 662 26.80 -30.03 -6.18
CA ASN A 662 25.97 -28.97 -5.61
C ASN A 662 25.22 -29.51 -4.40
N THR A 663 25.10 -28.67 -3.39
CA THR A 663 24.34 -28.94 -2.16
C THR A 663 23.54 -27.70 -1.81
N ARG A 664 22.22 -27.82 -1.79
CA ARG A 664 21.27 -26.75 -1.42
C ARG A 664 20.57 -27.13 -0.12
N ARG A 665 20.71 -26.28 0.89
CA ARG A 665 20.11 -26.46 2.22
C ARG A 665 18.78 -25.71 2.27
N ILE A 666 17.75 -26.38 2.79
CA ILE A 666 16.40 -25.83 2.93
C ILE A 666 15.98 -26.04 4.37
N VAL A 667 16.00 -24.97 5.15
CA VAL A 667 15.84 -24.98 6.61
C VAL A 667 14.86 -23.90 7.04
N PHE A 668 13.69 -24.33 7.49
CA PHE A 668 12.66 -23.49 8.12
C PHE A 668 11.83 -24.34 9.10
N PRO A 669 11.01 -23.75 9.99
CA PRO A 669 10.30 -24.51 11.01
C PRO A 669 9.56 -25.74 10.43
N GLY A 670 9.88 -26.93 10.95
CA GLY A 670 9.31 -28.20 10.49
C GLY A 670 10.00 -28.85 9.28
N ILE A 671 10.93 -28.17 8.61
CA ILE A 671 11.65 -28.65 7.42
C ILE A 671 13.16 -28.42 7.58
N ASP A 672 13.93 -29.50 7.59
CA ASP A 672 15.39 -29.48 7.42
C ASP A 672 15.76 -30.50 6.36
N ARG A 673 16.06 -30.03 5.15
CA ARG A 673 16.33 -30.89 3.99
C ARG A 673 17.55 -30.42 3.22
N THR A 674 18.15 -31.37 2.50
CA THR A 674 19.31 -31.12 1.66
C THR A 674 19.06 -31.68 0.27
N ALA A 675 19.03 -30.80 -0.72
CA ALA A 675 19.00 -31.19 -2.12
C ALA A 675 20.43 -31.28 -2.66
N THR A 676 20.76 -32.36 -3.36
CA THR A 676 22.08 -32.58 -3.96
C THR A 676 21.96 -32.87 -5.45
N SER A 677 22.94 -32.40 -6.23
CA SER A 677 23.04 -32.69 -7.66
C SER A 677 24.49 -32.70 -8.14
N SER A 678 24.73 -33.35 -9.28
CA SER A 678 26.04 -33.42 -9.92
C SER A 678 25.96 -33.21 -11.44
N PRO A 679 25.62 -31.98 -11.91
CA PRO A 679 25.57 -31.71 -13.32
C PRO A 679 26.96 -31.78 -13.96
N GLY A 680 26.98 -32.11 -15.25
CA GLY A 680 28.14 -31.92 -16.12
C GLY A 680 28.13 -30.51 -16.72
N GLY A 681 29.30 -30.06 -17.16
CA GLY A 681 29.40 -28.84 -17.96
C GLY A 681 30.55 -28.86 -18.93
N ARG A 682 30.48 -27.91 -19.87
CA ARG A 682 31.40 -27.75 -20.98
C ARG A 682 31.75 -26.29 -21.14
N GLN A 683 33.01 -26.01 -21.49
CA GLN A 683 33.49 -24.65 -21.72
C GLN A 683 34.28 -24.56 -23.03
N LEU A 684 34.04 -23.49 -23.78
CA LEU A 684 34.83 -23.09 -24.94
C LEU A 684 35.42 -21.71 -24.66
N THR A 685 36.71 -21.54 -24.90
CA THR A 685 37.40 -20.25 -24.73
C THR A 685 38.23 -19.93 -25.95
N LEU A 686 38.06 -18.71 -26.46
CA LEU A 686 38.86 -18.12 -27.53
C LEU A 686 39.51 -16.85 -27.01
N TYR A 687 40.78 -16.65 -27.32
CA TYR A 687 41.49 -15.43 -27.00
C TYR A 687 42.31 -14.97 -28.20
N GLY A 688 42.27 -13.66 -28.45
CA GLY A 688 43.11 -12.99 -29.44
C GLY A 688 43.65 -11.69 -28.85
N GLY A 689 44.95 -11.46 -28.97
CA GLY A 689 45.60 -10.26 -28.45
C GLY A 689 46.63 -9.70 -29.41
N THR A 690 46.85 -8.39 -29.36
CA THR A 690 47.95 -7.75 -30.07
C THR A 690 48.53 -6.62 -29.24
N GLY A 691 49.78 -6.25 -29.51
CA GLY A 691 50.45 -5.15 -28.83
C GLY A 691 51.76 -4.78 -29.51
N TYR A 692 52.41 -3.77 -28.93
CA TYR A 692 53.70 -3.28 -29.41
C TYR A 692 54.68 -3.12 -28.25
N GLU A 693 55.87 -3.67 -28.35
CA GLU A 693 56.94 -3.51 -27.35
C GLU A 693 57.78 -2.27 -27.67
N LEU A 694 57.61 -1.22 -26.88
CA LEU A 694 58.37 0.03 -26.95
C LEU A 694 59.49 0.01 -25.91
N ALA A 695 60.72 -0.26 -26.34
CA ALA A 695 61.90 -0.20 -25.48
C ALA A 695 62.63 1.13 -25.62
N ALA A 696 62.88 1.81 -24.49
CA ALA A 696 63.61 3.08 -24.42
C ALA A 696 64.56 3.07 -23.20
N ASN A 697 65.85 2.81 -23.45
CA ASN A 697 66.87 2.65 -22.40
C ASN A 697 66.45 1.56 -21.38
N ARG A 698 66.20 1.94 -20.12
CA ARG A 698 65.77 1.04 -19.04
C ARG A 698 64.26 0.89 -18.94
N TRP A 699 63.49 1.59 -19.78
CA TRP A 699 62.03 1.52 -19.77
C TRP A 699 61.52 0.61 -20.89
N MET A 700 60.49 -0.17 -20.57
CA MET A 700 59.74 -0.95 -21.56
C MET A 700 58.24 -0.70 -21.37
N MET A 701 57.59 -0.16 -22.40
CA MET A 701 56.15 0.03 -22.44
C MET A 701 55.52 -0.96 -23.43
N VAL A 702 54.45 -1.62 -23.02
CA VAL A 702 53.73 -2.60 -23.84
C VAL A 702 52.25 -2.23 -23.88
N PRO A 703 51.81 -1.32 -24.78
CA PRO A 703 50.39 -1.18 -25.10
C PRO A 703 49.83 -2.50 -25.67
N THR A 704 48.62 -2.87 -25.22
CA THR A 704 47.93 -4.10 -25.59
C THR A 704 46.46 -3.85 -25.90
N LEU A 705 45.95 -4.57 -26.90
CA LEU A 705 44.53 -4.71 -27.21
C LEU A 705 44.21 -6.20 -27.30
N SER A 706 43.19 -6.68 -26.59
CA SER A 706 42.78 -8.08 -26.65
C SER A 706 41.28 -8.26 -26.62
N LEU A 707 40.85 -9.44 -27.08
CA LEU A 707 39.46 -9.89 -27.09
C LEU A 707 39.42 -11.34 -26.60
N GLN A 708 38.50 -11.64 -25.71
CA GLN A 708 38.30 -12.95 -25.12
C GLN A 708 36.83 -13.34 -25.21
N TYR A 709 36.55 -14.50 -25.80
CA TYR A 709 35.22 -15.11 -25.82
C TYR A 709 35.21 -16.36 -24.96
N ALA A 710 34.20 -16.51 -24.11
CA ALA A 710 33.96 -17.70 -23.31
C ALA A 710 32.49 -18.11 -23.43
N ARG A 711 32.25 -19.39 -23.71
CA ARG A 711 30.92 -20.00 -23.64
C ARG A 711 30.95 -21.15 -22.66
N VAL A 712 30.03 -21.14 -21.70
CA VAL A 712 29.88 -22.20 -20.69
C VAL A 712 28.47 -22.77 -20.79
N GLY A 713 28.36 -24.08 -20.92
CA GLY A 713 27.10 -24.82 -20.84
C GLY A 713 27.09 -25.74 -19.63
N ILE A 714 25.97 -25.78 -18.92
CA ILE A 714 25.67 -26.70 -17.83
C ILE A 714 24.50 -27.57 -18.26
N ASP A 715 24.66 -28.89 -18.14
CA ASP A 715 23.62 -29.84 -18.52
C ASP A 715 22.42 -29.74 -17.56
N SER A 716 21.23 -30.09 -18.04
CA SER A 716 20.04 -30.21 -17.18
C SER A 716 20.27 -31.26 -16.10
N TYR A 717 19.73 -31.03 -14.90
CA TYR A 717 19.88 -31.98 -13.80
C TYR A 717 18.64 -32.02 -12.91
N THR A 718 18.45 -33.15 -12.25
CA THR A 718 17.43 -33.32 -11.21
C THR A 718 18.12 -33.48 -9.86
N GLU A 719 17.70 -32.69 -8.88
CA GLU A 719 18.17 -32.81 -7.51
C GLU A 719 17.60 -34.06 -6.82
N SER A 720 18.31 -34.53 -5.80
CA SER A 720 17.88 -35.64 -4.95
C SER A 720 18.08 -35.31 -3.46
N GLY A 721 17.44 -36.07 -2.56
CA GLY A 721 17.62 -35.94 -1.11
C GLY A 721 16.66 -34.99 -0.37
N ALA A 722 15.94 -34.09 -1.06
CA ALA A 722 15.00 -33.14 -0.45
C ALA A 722 13.51 -33.49 -0.62
N GLY A 723 13.19 -34.69 -1.12
CA GLY A 723 11.81 -35.15 -1.33
C GLY A 723 11.04 -34.24 -2.29
N ALA A 724 9.87 -33.76 -1.86
CA ALA A 724 9.00 -32.87 -2.62
C ALA A 724 9.63 -31.54 -3.05
N LEU A 725 10.76 -31.15 -2.43
CA LEU A 725 11.50 -29.92 -2.74
C LEU A 725 12.67 -30.13 -3.70
N ASN A 726 12.90 -31.35 -4.19
CA ASN A 726 13.83 -31.60 -5.29
C ASN A 726 13.38 -30.83 -6.53
N LEU A 727 14.31 -30.15 -7.20
CA LEU A 727 14.04 -29.47 -8.46
C LEU A 727 14.55 -30.29 -9.64
N ASN A 728 13.80 -30.24 -10.74
CA ASN A 728 14.36 -30.45 -12.07
C ASN A 728 14.74 -29.09 -12.64
N VAL A 729 16.01 -28.93 -12.97
CA VAL A 729 16.60 -27.69 -13.48
C VAL A 729 16.97 -27.92 -14.93
N ASP A 730 16.48 -27.06 -15.82
CA ASP A 730 16.72 -27.19 -17.26
C ASP A 730 18.21 -26.99 -17.60
N SER A 731 18.65 -27.15 -18.85
CA SER A 731 20.05 -26.84 -19.21
C SER A 731 20.28 -25.33 -19.23
N GLN A 732 21.48 -24.87 -18.91
CA GLN A 732 21.85 -23.45 -19.03
C GLN A 732 23.05 -23.24 -19.93
N ASP A 733 23.05 -22.12 -20.67
CA ASP A 733 24.19 -21.62 -21.41
C ASP A 733 24.48 -20.17 -20.99
N THR A 734 25.77 -19.82 -20.93
CA THR A 734 26.25 -18.44 -20.76
C THR A 734 27.32 -18.13 -21.77
N GLU A 735 27.36 -16.88 -22.20
CA GLU A 735 28.37 -16.37 -23.12
C GLU A 735 28.93 -15.04 -22.59
N SER A 736 30.24 -14.86 -22.74
CA SER A 736 30.97 -13.66 -22.36
C SER A 736 31.92 -13.29 -23.49
N LEU A 737 31.93 -12.02 -23.88
CA LEU A 737 32.85 -11.46 -24.87
C LEU A 737 33.46 -10.20 -24.29
N GLN A 738 34.70 -10.29 -23.85
CA GLN A 738 35.39 -9.21 -23.18
C GLN A 738 36.51 -8.65 -24.04
N GLY A 739 36.49 -7.34 -24.28
CA GLY A 739 37.59 -6.63 -24.92
C GLY A 739 38.38 -5.84 -23.89
N TYR A 740 39.71 -5.82 -24.03
CA TYR A 740 40.61 -5.09 -23.14
C TYR A 740 41.52 -4.18 -23.94
N ILE A 741 41.63 -2.93 -23.51
CA ILE A 741 42.66 -2.00 -23.99
C ILE A 741 43.48 -1.51 -22.80
N GLY A 742 44.79 -1.57 -22.90
CA GLY A 742 45.64 -1.19 -21.79
C GLY A 742 47.10 -1.15 -22.14
N GLY A 743 47.93 -1.10 -21.10
CA GLY A 743 49.37 -1.19 -21.27
C GLY A 743 50.08 -1.58 -20.00
N ARG A 744 51.32 -2.05 -20.19
CA ARG A 744 52.26 -2.36 -19.12
C ARG A 744 53.47 -1.45 -19.23
N LEU A 745 54.04 -1.05 -18.10
CA LEU A 745 55.26 -0.26 -18.02
C LEU A 745 56.22 -0.93 -17.05
N TYR A 746 57.43 -1.19 -17.51
CA TYR A 746 58.51 -1.81 -16.74
C TYR A 746 59.73 -0.90 -16.70
N TYR A 747 60.47 -0.95 -15.58
CA TYR A 747 61.78 -0.32 -15.47
C TYR A 747 62.81 -1.36 -15.03
N THR A 748 63.89 -1.51 -15.79
CA THR A 748 64.96 -2.45 -15.43
C THR A 748 66.03 -1.77 -14.59
N TRP A 749 66.30 -2.37 -13.43
CA TRP A 749 67.37 -2.00 -12.53
C TRP A 749 68.41 -3.13 -12.39
N ASP A 750 69.54 -2.96 -13.08
CA ASP A 750 70.68 -3.86 -12.93
C ASP A 750 71.49 -3.51 -11.67
N THR A 751 71.67 -4.50 -10.79
CA THR A 751 72.44 -4.37 -9.53
C THR A 751 73.82 -5.03 -9.59
N GLY A 752 74.23 -5.50 -10.77
CA GLY A 752 75.51 -6.17 -11.01
C GLY A 752 75.59 -7.63 -10.54
N ARG A 753 74.62 -8.12 -9.75
CA ARG A 753 74.43 -9.54 -9.40
C ARG A 753 73.03 -10.08 -9.71
N SER A 754 72.09 -9.18 -9.97
CA SER A 754 70.72 -9.46 -10.35
C SER A 754 70.16 -8.33 -11.20
N SER A 755 69.10 -8.60 -11.95
CA SER A 755 68.29 -7.57 -12.61
C SER A 755 66.92 -7.53 -11.95
N VAL A 756 66.55 -6.39 -11.37
CA VAL A 756 65.25 -6.18 -10.71
C VAL A 756 64.38 -5.31 -11.61
N MET A 757 63.15 -5.72 -11.82
CA MET A 757 62.26 -5.09 -12.79
C MET A 757 60.88 -4.87 -12.16
N PRO A 758 60.68 -3.73 -11.47
CA PRO A 758 59.36 -3.27 -11.10
C PRO A 758 58.53 -2.97 -12.36
N GLY A 759 57.22 -3.24 -12.27
CA GLY A 759 56.27 -2.96 -13.34
C GLY A 759 54.90 -2.58 -12.81
N ILE A 760 54.21 -1.77 -13.59
CA ILE A 760 52.81 -1.43 -13.39
C ILE A 760 52.02 -1.75 -14.66
N HIS A 761 50.74 -2.08 -14.51
CA HIS A 761 49.83 -2.24 -15.62
C HIS A 761 48.48 -1.61 -15.34
N ALA A 762 47.83 -1.16 -16.41
CA ALA A 762 46.47 -0.65 -16.38
C ALA A 762 45.76 -1.04 -17.67
N SER A 763 44.51 -1.49 -17.56
CA SER A 763 43.65 -1.76 -18.71
C SER A 763 42.20 -1.40 -18.39
N TYR A 764 41.48 -1.00 -19.41
CA TYR A 764 40.03 -0.86 -19.42
C TYR A 764 39.45 -2.04 -20.18
N GLY A 765 38.50 -2.72 -19.55
CA GLY A 765 37.78 -3.86 -20.10
C GLY A 765 36.30 -3.56 -20.31
N HIS A 766 35.74 -4.14 -21.37
CA HIS A 766 34.33 -4.04 -21.72
C HIS A 766 33.72 -5.41 -22.05
N GLU A 767 32.58 -5.75 -21.43
CA GLU A 767 31.75 -6.93 -21.73
C GLU A 767 30.68 -6.58 -22.77
N PHE A 768 30.79 -7.17 -23.96
CA PHE A 768 29.94 -6.89 -25.11
C PHE A 768 28.62 -7.67 -25.08
N LEU A 769 28.59 -8.88 -24.52
CA LEU A 769 27.40 -9.73 -24.51
C LEU A 769 26.52 -9.40 -23.27
N ARG A 770 25.19 -9.43 -23.47
CA ARG A 770 24.22 -9.37 -22.35
C ARG A 770 23.81 -10.78 -22.00
N GLY A 771 23.84 -11.10 -20.72
CA GLY A 771 23.09 -12.23 -20.19
C GLY A 771 22.77 -11.98 -18.72
N SER A 772 21.56 -11.49 -18.42
CA SER A 772 20.92 -11.99 -17.20
C SER A 772 20.50 -13.41 -17.57
N GLN A 773 20.76 -14.37 -16.69
CA GLN A 773 20.46 -15.76 -17.02
C GLN A 773 19.15 -16.11 -16.36
N SER A 774 18.22 -16.58 -17.18
CA SER A 774 16.98 -17.15 -16.71
C SER A 774 17.21 -18.62 -16.38
N ILE A 775 17.14 -18.97 -15.09
CA ILE A 775 17.25 -20.36 -14.64
C ILE A 775 15.84 -20.90 -14.49
N THR A 776 15.44 -21.73 -15.45
CA THR A 776 14.11 -22.38 -15.42
C THR A 776 14.18 -23.68 -14.62
N SER A 777 13.25 -23.84 -13.69
CA SER A 777 13.14 -24.99 -12.79
C SER A 777 11.69 -25.39 -12.57
N ARG A 778 11.47 -26.60 -12.06
CA ARG A 778 10.17 -27.11 -11.60
C ARG A 778 10.38 -28.12 -10.48
N LEU A 779 9.37 -28.38 -9.65
CA LEU A 779 9.45 -29.48 -8.69
C LEU A 779 9.61 -30.81 -9.46
N ALA A 780 10.53 -31.66 -9.02
CA ALA A 780 10.84 -32.93 -9.68
C ALA A 780 9.64 -33.88 -9.73
N GLN A 781 8.73 -33.76 -8.77
CA GLN A 781 7.47 -34.50 -8.68
C GLN A 781 6.32 -33.91 -9.52
N GLY A 782 6.54 -32.77 -10.19
CA GLY A 782 5.57 -32.08 -11.02
C GLY A 782 5.09 -30.74 -10.41
N SER A 783 5.24 -29.67 -11.19
CA SER A 783 4.67 -28.33 -10.97
C SER A 783 4.67 -27.57 -12.29
N SER A 784 4.04 -26.40 -12.33
CA SER A 784 4.36 -25.43 -13.40
C SER A 784 5.85 -25.03 -13.31
N PRO A 785 6.52 -24.77 -14.44
CA PRO A 785 7.87 -24.24 -14.44
C PRO A 785 7.88 -22.80 -13.90
N PHE A 786 9.00 -22.42 -13.28
CA PHE A 786 9.29 -21.05 -12.88
C PHE A 786 10.72 -20.70 -13.26
N SER A 787 10.98 -19.42 -13.48
CA SER A 787 12.30 -18.93 -13.84
C SER A 787 12.73 -17.86 -12.85
N ILE A 788 13.96 -17.95 -12.39
CA ILE A 788 14.62 -16.88 -11.64
C ILE A 788 15.65 -16.21 -12.54
N GLU A 789 15.82 -14.90 -12.37
CA GLU A 789 16.85 -14.14 -13.08
C GLU A 789 18.10 -14.00 -12.20
N THR A 790 19.26 -14.28 -12.79
CA THR A 790 20.58 -13.98 -12.21
C THR A 790 21.01 -12.56 -12.55
N GLN A 791 21.88 -11.95 -11.75
CA GLN A 791 22.44 -10.65 -12.07
C GLN A 791 23.54 -10.76 -13.12
N SER A 792 23.49 -9.87 -14.13
CA SER A 792 24.57 -9.74 -15.10
C SER A 792 25.82 -9.10 -14.48
N PRO A 793 27.04 -9.55 -14.85
CA PRO A 793 28.27 -8.86 -14.50
C PRO A 793 28.32 -7.41 -15.00
N ASP A 794 29.19 -6.60 -14.38
CA ASP A 794 29.43 -5.22 -14.82
C ASP A 794 30.04 -5.16 -16.22
N ARG A 795 29.50 -4.26 -17.03
CA ARG A 795 29.94 -4.08 -18.42
C ARG A 795 31.30 -3.46 -18.55
N ASN A 796 31.68 -2.61 -17.60
CA ASN A 796 32.85 -1.76 -17.70
C ASN A 796 33.68 -1.94 -16.44
N PHE A 797 34.94 -2.26 -16.61
CA PHE A 797 35.84 -2.46 -15.50
C PHE A 797 37.26 -2.02 -15.86
N PHE A 798 37.97 -1.49 -14.90
CA PHE A 798 39.37 -1.13 -14.95
C PHE A 798 40.17 -2.19 -14.20
N LEU A 799 41.24 -2.68 -14.79
CA LEU A 799 42.21 -3.54 -14.13
C LEU A 799 43.48 -2.73 -13.96
N CYS A 800 44.03 -2.72 -12.77
CA CYS A 800 45.34 -2.15 -12.52
C CYS A 800 46.16 -3.06 -11.62
N GLY A 801 47.47 -2.97 -11.69
CA GLY A 801 48.32 -3.74 -10.81
C GLY A 801 49.75 -3.29 -10.85
N ALA A 802 50.51 -3.78 -9.88
CA ALA A 802 51.93 -3.54 -9.74
C ALA A 802 52.61 -4.85 -9.37
N GLY A 803 53.82 -5.04 -9.84
CA GLY A 803 54.61 -6.21 -9.49
C GLY A 803 56.10 -5.93 -9.59
N VAL A 804 56.89 -6.81 -9.02
CA VAL A 804 58.34 -6.79 -9.11
C VAL A 804 58.83 -8.16 -9.53
N SER A 805 59.68 -8.19 -10.55
CA SER A 805 60.45 -9.38 -10.89
C SER A 805 61.92 -9.20 -10.53
N MET A 806 62.58 -10.27 -10.11
CA MET A 806 64.01 -10.32 -9.85
C MET A 806 64.61 -11.50 -10.59
N PHE A 807 65.66 -11.24 -11.37
CA PHE A 807 66.43 -12.22 -12.13
C PHE A 807 67.82 -12.35 -11.51
N LEU A 808 68.18 -13.55 -11.07
CA LEU A 808 69.48 -13.87 -10.50
C LEU A 808 70.41 -14.44 -11.58
N MET A 809 71.71 -14.19 -11.46
CA MET A 809 72.72 -14.66 -12.43
C MET A 809 72.84 -16.19 -12.53
N ASN A 810 72.32 -16.94 -11.56
CA ASN A 810 72.28 -18.39 -11.55
C ASN A 810 71.06 -18.98 -12.31
N GLY A 811 70.32 -18.16 -13.06
CA GLY A 811 69.16 -18.61 -13.85
C GLY A 811 67.85 -18.71 -13.07
N ALA A 812 67.84 -18.37 -11.78
CA ALA A 812 66.64 -18.29 -10.97
C ALA A 812 65.94 -16.93 -11.16
N SER A 813 64.61 -16.92 -11.17
CA SER A 813 63.83 -15.69 -11.15
C SER A 813 62.62 -15.75 -10.24
N PHE A 814 62.29 -14.64 -9.61
CA PHE A 814 61.14 -14.50 -8.72
C PHE A 814 60.26 -13.34 -9.19
N HIS A 815 58.94 -13.51 -9.11
CA HIS A 815 57.96 -12.47 -9.40
C HIS A 815 56.89 -12.43 -8.31
N LEU A 816 56.57 -11.23 -7.85
CA LEU A 816 55.44 -10.96 -6.98
C LEU A 816 54.63 -9.83 -7.58
N GLY A 817 53.33 -10.06 -7.78
CA GLY A 817 52.40 -9.13 -8.37
C GLY A 817 51.13 -8.99 -7.55
N TYR A 818 50.58 -7.78 -7.54
CA TYR A 818 49.29 -7.43 -6.97
C TYR A 818 48.42 -6.82 -8.06
N ASN A 819 47.16 -7.22 -8.11
CA ASN A 819 46.17 -6.77 -9.07
C ASN A 819 44.93 -6.30 -8.35
N ALA A 820 44.30 -5.26 -8.89
CA ALA A 820 43.00 -4.79 -8.50
C ALA A 820 42.09 -4.63 -9.72
N GLN A 821 40.83 -5.01 -9.58
CA GLN A 821 39.78 -4.76 -10.57
C GLN A 821 38.79 -3.77 -10.00
N ILE A 822 38.55 -2.67 -10.70
CA ILE A 822 37.66 -1.58 -10.31
C ILE A 822 36.51 -1.52 -11.32
N THR A 823 35.25 -1.69 -10.94
CA THR A 823 34.12 -1.56 -11.88
C THR A 823 33.48 -0.17 -11.84
N THR A 824 32.67 0.18 -12.85
CA THR A 824 31.99 1.49 -12.94
C THR A 824 31.07 1.80 -11.75
N ASP A 825 30.61 0.78 -11.04
CA ASP A 825 29.76 0.93 -9.85
C ASP A 825 30.58 1.01 -8.54
N LYS A 826 31.88 1.37 -8.65
CA LYS A 826 32.84 1.58 -7.54
C LYS A 826 33.13 0.32 -6.71
N TYR A 827 33.09 -0.85 -7.34
CA TYR A 827 33.54 -2.10 -6.73
C TYR A 827 35.06 -2.26 -6.93
N ILE A 828 35.79 -2.78 -5.94
CA ILE A 828 37.22 -3.10 -6.04
C ILE A 828 37.49 -4.54 -5.59
N ALA A 829 37.98 -5.38 -6.48
CA ALA A 829 38.55 -6.68 -6.15
C ALA A 829 40.06 -6.60 -6.03
N HIS A 830 40.66 -7.51 -5.26
CA HIS A 830 42.10 -7.60 -5.09
C HIS A 830 42.58 -9.03 -5.30
N GLY A 831 43.71 -9.21 -5.99
CA GLY A 831 44.35 -10.50 -6.20
C GLY A 831 45.87 -10.40 -6.09
N ILE A 832 46.50 -11.40 -5.44
CA ILE A 832 47.97 -11.50 -5.32
C ILE A 832 48.42 -12.69 -6.16
N LYS A 833 49.50 -12.51 -6.92
CA LYS A 833 50.14 -13.53 -7.76
C LYS A 833 51.62 -13.64 -7.38
N GLY A 834 52.11 -14.85 -7.12
CA GLY A 834 53.52 -15.13 -6.88
C GLY A 834 54.02 -16.21 -7.83
N ILE A 835 55.16 -15.98 -8.49
CA ILE A 835 55.80 -16.93 -9.40
C ILE A 835 57.28 -17.05 -9.03
N ALA A 836 57.78 -18.28 -8.95
CA ALA A 836 59.19 -18.57 -8.79
C ALA A 836 59.61 -19.54 -9.89
N ARG A 837 60.75 -19.25 -10.54
CA ARG A 837 61.30 -20.00 -11.65
C ARG A 837 62.73 -20.41 -11.36
N LEU A 838 63.06 -21.65 -11.70
CA LEU A 838 64.41 -22.20 -11.73
C LEU A 838 64.68 -22.70 -13.15
N SER A 839 65.64 -22.08 -13.85
CA SER A 839 66.11 -22.58 -15.14
C SER A 839 67.31 -23.49 -14.91
N PHE A 840 67.30 -24.69 -15.47
CA PHE A 840 68.39 -25.66 -15.42
C PHE A 840 69.05 -25.83 -16.77
#